data_AF-A0A7J2SW99-F1
#
_entry.id   AF-A0A7J2SW99-F1
#
_cell.length_a   1.000
_cell.length_b   1.000
_cell.length_c   1.000
_cell.angle_alpha   90.00
_cell.angle_beta   90.00
_cell.angle_gamma   90.00
#
_symmetry.space_group_name_H-M   'P 1'
#
loop_
_entity.id
_entity.type
_entity.pdbx_description
1 polymer ?
#
loop_
_entity_poly.entity_id
_entity_poly.type
_entity_poly.pdbx_seq_one_letter_code
_entity_poly.pdbx_strand_id
1 'polypeptide(L)'
;MVQRGPQGGALGDNRGRGEQPAGLRRGPPGQAGHHNREEGDGGPRVGPRGRGPRGRGPRGHKVGGPRGRARREGKRDSRGERGPRRNGRAAGEPGHGVARHGRRRRQGRDGEDSPGGLEALRRARRALPHLDEVDLSGAFELLHPRIRELLALRGISGPTPPQSDAIPAVASGANVLIVAPTGSGKTEAALLPVLDAILRLRPEPVSALYVTPLRALNRDLVERISWWASQLGLSVAVRHGDTPADERRRQARSPPDLLITTPETLQVLLVADVMRRHLSRVRWVMVDEIQELAEDKRGSQLAVILERLARLSGEYQRIGLSATLGSPEAAGAFLVGPGRSCSVVVSRPPKPYEIRVAFPGPGGDGEAQSLGLHPAALARLRVLLAEARSNSPVLIFTNTRSEAEVLISRIRLLDPDFRAEVHHSSISLERRLSAESGLKRGDLDAVICTSSLELGIDVGTVNAVIHYGSPRQVTKLVQRVGRSGHSLGRVSRGLIIAVDEDDALEAAVIARRATAGLLEDLVIPHAPRDVLVQQVAGILLEDRVIKVADLLALLRRSYPYRDLSEADLSEALDFMSGLRPPLARYSQADGAAYVPASARRLLEYHFETLTMIPEEPKYVVIREDGSPIGVLDEEFVAGYVSIGVKFVLAGRPWVVKQVLEGTVVVEESDDPLGAIPSWVGEEIPVPLEVAREVGALRRRIAESGPRVLVEEYGMSQEDAERAAAHVLEQVRRGLPLPTESRITVERWEDYSIVHTHMGLKANRTLARLLAHALSRASGEDYVVYQDPYRIYIRGNATTRMVVEALRSLASSDIESEARAAFEDSWLFLRKLVHAARKMGVVSAKSALSGADVRRLRDAMRDTLVGREAWRSLAEEDLDLGAVSRLLLAVSEGSVEVADLGELEEPTPVARVGLERAMVRGEVVDRARMRRLVLSSARARLGSPVVLACMDCLDYVERSRLSDVGGDLSCPVCGSRRIAVLDADEDDVRALLNGLLERGRAPRDLEQLHRRALSTSALVEKHGYAGAVASLFRLPRSAADRVLSQSKWGDMDQLLLALAEEERNHLVREMALRSRPRRA
;
A
#
# COMPACT_ATOMS: atom_id res chain seq x y z
N MET A 1 -52.33 -18.05 -14.53
CA MET A 1 -53.36 -19.02 -14.07
C MET A 1 -52.70 -19.87 -12.99
N VAL A 2 -53.23 -20.07 -11.77
CA VAL A 2 -54.40 -19.53 -11.05
C VAL A 2 -53.93 -19.34 -9.59
N GLN A 3 -53.69 -18.13 -9.08
CA GLN A 3 -54.65 -17.24 -8.38
C GLN A 3 -55.19 -17.78 -7.02
N ARG A 4 -54.65 -17.29 -5.88
CA ARG A 4 -55.35 -16.77 -4.66
C ARG A 4 -54.53 -16.93 -3.35
N GLY A 5 -54.33 -15.83 -2.62
CA GLY A 5 -54.22 -15.80 -1.14
C GLY A 5 -55.59 -15.35 -0.56
N PRO A 6 -55.67 -14.40 0.41
CA PRO A 6 -54.65 -13.80 1.28
C PRO A 6 -55.18 -13.63 2.74
N GLN A 7 -54.86 -12.50 3.43
CA GLN A 7 -55.36 -11.98 4.74
C GLN A 7 -54.62 -12.48 6.01
N GLY A 8 -54.50 -11.71 7.10
CA GLY A 8 -54.76 -10.26 7.30
C GLY A 8 -55.10 -9.83 8.75
N GLY A 9 -54.60 -8.66 9.19
CA GLY A 9 -54.90 -8.02 10.50
C GLY A 9 -53.92 -8.40 11.64
N ALA A 10 -53.33 -7.55 12.51
CA ALA A 10 -53.40 -6.11 12.88
C ALA A 10 -54.19 -5.73 14.17
N LEU A 11 -53.59 -4.84 15.00
CA LEU A 11 -54.10 -4.17 16.22
C LEU A 11 -54.27 -5.06 17.49
N GLY A 12 -54.12 -4.61 18.74
CA GLY A 12 -53.73 -3.28 19.28
C GLY A 12 -53.63 -3.25 20.84
N ASP A 13 -53.17 -2.14 21.43
CA ASP A 13 -52.86 -1.93 22.87
C ASP A 13 -54.01 -2.06 23.89
N ASN A 14 -53.69 -2.40 25.17
CA ASN A 14 -53.88 -1.52 26.37
C ASN A 14 -53.61 -2.17 27.77
N ARG A 15 -52.97 -1.39 28.69
CA ARG A 15 -53.10 -1.37 30.20
C ARG A 15 -52.69 -2.63 31.01
N GLY A 16 -52.15 -2.56 32.24
CA GLY A 16 -51.70 -1.43 33.10
C GLY A 16 -51.95 -1.67 34.61
N ARG A 17 -51.02 -1.26 35.51
CA ARG A 17 -50.98 -1.48 36.99
C ARG A 17 -50.70 -2.95 37.40
N GLY A 18 -50.13 -3.33 38.55
CA GLY A 18 -49.58 -2.63 39.74
C GLY A 18 -49.42 -3.62 40.93
N GLU A 19 -48.74 -3.39 42.09
CA GLU A 19 -47.90 -2.28 42.59
C GLU A 19 -46.71 -2.80 43.48
N GLN A 20 -46.68 -2.64 44.82
CA GLN A 20 -45.63 -3.15 45.77
C GLN A 20 -46.20 -3.43 47.18
N PRO A 21 -45.48 -4.15 48.08
CA PRO A 21 -44.78 -3.47 49.20
C PRO A 21 -43.50 -4.21 49.75
N ALA A 22 -42.78 -3.77 50.80
CA ALA A 22 -42.18 -2.44 51.11
C ALA A 22 -41.36 -2.46 52.45
N GLY A 23 -40.08 -2.02 52.46
CA GLY A 23 -39.41 -1.43 53.65
C GLY A 23 -38.14 -2.15 54.19
N LEU A 24 -37.29 -1.52 55.03
CA LEU A 24 -37.33 -0.20 55.73
C LEU A 24 -35.88 0.41 55.81
N ARG A 25 -35.66 1.72 55.54
CA ARG A 25 -35.34 2.86 56.49
C ARG A 25 -34.12 2.64 57.44
N ARG A 26 -33.27 3.60 57.86
CA ARG A 26 -32.92 5.06 57.69
C ARG A 26 -31.53 5.26 58.40
N GLY A 27 -30.77 6.37 58.42
CA GLY A 27 -30.88 7.76 57.91
C GLY A 27 -29.65 8.63 58.39
N PRO A 28 -29.53 9.93 58.00
CA PRO A 28 -28.43 10.86 58.37
C PRO A 28 -28.73 11.64 59.71
N PRO A 29 -27.98 12.67 60.21
CA PRO A 29 -26.94 13.55 59.59
C PRO A 29 -25.76 14.01 60.53
N GLY A 30 -25.00 15.06 60.17
CA GLY A 30 -24.46 16.02 61.17
C GLY A 30 -23.04 16.61 60.98
N GLN A 31 -22.93 17.94 61.05
CA GLN A 31 -21.76 18.80 60.83
C GLN A 31 -20.60 18.74 61.88
N ALA A 32 -19.37 19.01 61.40
CA ALA A 32 -18.27 19.85 61.94
C ALA A 32 -17.89 19.91 63.46
N GLY A 33 -16.58 19.90 63.78
CA GLY A 33 -16.05 20.52 65.03
C GLY A 33 -14.67 20.07 65.58
N HIS A 34 -13.61 20.85 65.27
CA HIS A 34 -12.40 21.19 66.09
C HIS A 34 -11.65 20.23 67.08
N HIS A 35 -10.30 20.31 66.98
CA HIS A 35 -9.25 20.36 68.03
C HIS A 35 -8.60 19.11 68.70
N ASN A 36 -7.24 19.07 68.57
CA ASN A 36 -6.22 18.71 69.59
C ASN A 36 -6.14 17.22 70.05
N ARG A 37 -5.06 16.66 70.63
CA ARG A 37 -3.60 16.96 70.88
C ARG A 37 -2.97 15.63 71.43
N GLU A 38 -1.67 15.34 71.46
CA GLU A 38 -0.41 15.74 70.76
C GLU A 38 0.53 14.49 70.79
N GLU A 39 1.69 14.38 70.14
CA GLU A 39 3.08 14.59 70.65
C GLU A 39 3.97 13.52 69.93
N GLY A 40 5.26 13.63 69.60
CA GLY A 40 6.26 14.72 69.50
C GLY A 40 7.25 14.36 68.34
N ASP A 41 8.46 14.88 68.16
CA ASP A 41 9.28 15.89 68.85
C ASP A 41 10.36 16.44 67.86
N GLY A 42 11.06 17.54 68.17
CA GLY A 42 12.31 17.96 67.51
C GLY A 42 12.31 19.30 66.75
N GLY A 43 12.96 20.33 67.31
CA GLY A 43 13.34 21.60 66.63
C GLY A 43 14.81 21.96 66.92
N PRO A 44 15.28 23.24 66.84
CA PRO A 44 14.54 24.47 66.50
C PRO A 44 15.28 25.61 65.70
N ARG A 45 14.48 26.48 65.03
CA ARG A 45 14.58 27.98 64.94
C ARG A 45 15.73 28.79 64.23
N VAL A 46 15.28 29.76 63.39
CA VAL A 46 15.81 31.15 63.16
C VAL A 46 17.14 31.28 62.35
N GLY A 47 17.45 32.32 61.53
CA GLY A 47 16.82 33.62 61.19
C GLY A 47 17.46 34.35 59.96
N PRO A 48 17.06 35.60 59.58
CA PRO A 48 17.14 36.10 58.18
C PRO A 48 18.04 37.35 57.87
N ARG A 49 17.98 37.82 56.60
CA ARG A 49 18.65 38.97 55.89
C ARG A 49 19.91 38.55 55.05
N GLY A 50 20.31 39.18 53.93
CA GLY A 50 19.70 40.22 53.07
C GLY A 50 20.74 41.04 52.23
N ARG A 51 20.38 41.44 50.99
CA ARG A 51 21.13 42.30 50.00
C ARG A 51 22.24 41.62 49.13
N GLY A 52 22.46 42.18 47.92
CA GLY A 52 23.69 42.03 47.09
C GLY A 52 24.56 43.31 47.18
N PRO A 53 25.37 43.74 46.15
CA PRO A 53 25.48 43.26 44.75
C PRO A 53 26.92 43.27 44.12
N ARG A 54 27.02 43.09 42.78
CA ARG A 54 28.13 43.48 41.83
C ARG A 54 29.52 42.78 41.92
N GLY A 55 30.04 42.35 40.76
CA GLY A 55 31.41 42.76 40.35
C GLY A 55 32.36 41.75 39.64
N ARG A 56 32.63 42.00 38.34
CA ARG A 56 33.88 41.75 37.56
C ARG A 56 34.50 40.34 37.46
N GLY A 57 34.82 39.91 36.23
CA GLY A 57 35.86 38.90 35.94
C GLY A 57 37.25 39.54 35.71
N PRO A 58 38.30 38.76 35.36
CA PRO A 58 38.88 38.93 34.01
C PRO A 58 39.68 37.74 33.38
N ARG A 59 39.78 37.77 32.03
CA ARG A 59 40.93 37.38 31.14
C ARG A 59 41.47 35.93 31.10
N GLY A 60 41.70 35.45 29.86
CA GLY A 60 42.61 34.33 29.54
C GLY A 60 42.73 34.05 28.03
N HIS A 61 43.77 34.58 27.35
CA HIS A 61 44.07 34.31 25.94
C HIS A 61 45.42 33.59 25.77
N LYS A 62 45.50 32.60 24.85
CA LYS A 62 46.59 32.34 23.86
C LYS A 62 46.19 31.08 23.04
N VAL A 63 46.12 31.09 21.70
CA VAL A 63 47.15 31.25 20.62
C VAL A 63 47.80 29.91 20.25
N GLY A 64 47.78 29.56 18.95
CA GLY A 64 48.67 28.56 18.36
C GLY A 64 48.10 27.79 17.17
N GLY A 65 48.76 27.86 16.00
CA GLY A 65 48.52 26.99 14.84
C GLY A 65 49.57 27.25 13.73
N PRO A 66 49.83 26.28 12.82
CA PRO A 66 50.45 26.52 11.50
C PRO A 66 49.43 26.27 10.36
N ARG A 67 49.26 27.12 9.35
CA ARG A 67 50.15 27.50 8.21
C ARG A 67 50.37 26.36 7.18
N GLY A 68 50.15 26.54 5.87
CA GLY A 68 49.54 27.68 5.13
C GLY A 68 50.14 27.89 3.71
N ARG A 69 49.82 29.05 3.08
CA ARG A 69 50.20 29.51 1.71
C ARG A 69 49.41 28.78 0.59
N ALA A 70 49.14 29.31 -0.62
CA ALA A 70 49.55 30.55 -1.35
C ALA A 70 48.47 30.87 -2.47
N ARG A 71 48.44 31.94 -3.30
CA ARG A 71 49.09 33.28 -3.37
C ARG A 71 48.40 34.14 -4.48
N ARG A 72 47.94 35.38 -4.18
CA ARG A 72 47.94 36.61 -5.08
C ARG A 72 47.13 36.58 -6.42
N GLU A 73 46.77 37.69 -7.09
CA GLU A 73 46.62 39.14 -6.78
C GLU A 73 45.68 39.82 -7.83
N GLY A 74 45.02 40.94 -7.50
CA GLY A 74 44.24 41.73 -8.48
C GLY A 74 43.64 43.04 -7.91
N LYS A 75 43.80 44.16 -8.62
CA LYS A 75 43.46 45.57 -8.24
C LYS A 75 43.27 46.39 -9.54
N ARG A 76 42.61 47.56 -9.61
CA ARG A 76 41.90 48.46 -8.67
C ARG A 76 40.71 49.12 -9.46
N ASP A 77 40.07 50.27 -9.22
CA ASP A 77 40.19 51.40 -8.28
C ASP A 77 38.80 52.04 -7.99
N SER A 78 38.74 53.27 -7.45
CA SER A 78 37.48 53.97 -7.10
C SER A 78 37.56 55.51 -7.19
N ARG A 79 36.40 56.18 -7.37
CA ARG A 79 36.01 57.60 -7.13
C ARG A 79 34.53 57.74 -7.54
N GLY A 80 33.63 58.52 -6.96
CA GLY A 80 33.59 59.44 -5.79
C GLY A 80 32.22 60.20 -5.84
N GLU A 81 31.81 61.15 -5.00
CA GLU A 81 32.11 61.56 -3.61
C GLU A 81 31.01 62.59 -3.16
N ARG A 82 30.79 62.80 -1.84
CA ARG A 82 29.95 63.90 -1.22
C ARG A 82 28.41 63.74 -1.37
N GLY A 83 27.54 64.37 -0.55
CA GLY A 83 27.68 65.29 0.59
C GLY A 83 26.42 65.34 1.50
N PRO A 84 26.38 66.07 2.66
CA PRO A 84 25.59 65.63 3.82
C PRO A 84 24.57 66.59 4.50
N ARG A 85 23.52 65.97 5.07
CA ARG A 85 22.78 66.21 6.37
C ARG A 85 22.66 67.60 7.03
N ARG A 86 21.47 67.88 7.59
CA ARG A 86 21.28 68.42 8.97
C ARG A 86 19.89 68.06 9.57
N ASN A 87 19.68 68.34 10.87
CA ASN A 87 18.56 67.83 11.71
C ASN A 87 17.52 68.91 12.08
N GLY A 88 16.30 68.50 12.48
CA GLY A 88 15.31 69.34 13.18
C GLY A 88 14.07 68.57 13.69
N ARG A 89 13.44 69.02 14.80
CA ARG A 89 12.12 68.60 15.34
C ARG A 89 11.23 69.88 15.47
N ALA A 90 9.94 69.90 15.84
CA ALA A 90 9.06 68.93 16.48
C ALA A 90 7.54 69.21 16.25
N ALA A 91 6.71 68.20 16.54
CA ALA A 91 5.34 68.21 17.12
C ALA A 91 4.25 69.23 16.68
N GLY A 92 3.04 68.70 16.39
CA GLY A 92 1.78 69.46 16.30
C GLY A 92 0.57 68.61 15.87
N GLU A 93 -0.36 68.38 16.79
CA GLU A 93 -1.74 67.86 16.59
C GLU A 93 -2.72 68.89 17.24
N PRO A 94 -4.06 68.88 17.00
CA PRO A 94 -4.91 67.78 16.50
C PRO A 94 -6.02 68.15 15.47
N GLY A 95 -6.82 67.16 15.05
CA GLY A 95 -8.28 67.34 14.94
C GLY A 95 -8.96 67.24 13.55
N HIS A 96 -9.95 66.32 13.46
CA HIS A 96 -11.13 66.27 12.57
C HIS A 96 -10.98 66.40 11.03
N GLY A 97 -11.52 65.41 10.29
CA GLY A 97 -11.63 65.45 8.81
C GLY A 97 -12.40 64.27 8.20
N VAL A 98 -13.74 64.34 8.21
CA VAL A 98 -14.68 63.29 7.78
C VAL A 98 -14.35 62.64 6.42
N ALA A 99 -14.17 61.32 6.40
CA ALA A 99 -14.09 60.54 5.16
C ALA A 99 -15.49 60.34 4.52
N ARG A 100 -15.70 60.88 3.31
CA ARG A 100 -16.90 60.62 2.49
C ARG A 100 -16.59 59.75 1.26
N HIS A 101 -17.60 59.04 0.76
CA HIS A 101 -17.44 57.96 -0.23
C HIS A 101 -16.87 58.40 -1.59
N GLY A 102 -15.79 57.72 -2.02
CA GLY A 102 -15.39 57.64 -3.42
C GLY A 102 -15.98 56.40 -4.12
N ARG A 103 -17.24 56.46 -4.59
CA ARG A 103 -17.80 55.40 -5.47
C ARG A 103 -17.12 55.43 -6.84
N ARG A 104 -15.97 54.74 -7.01
CA ARG A 104 -15.47 54.42 -8.35
C ARG A 104 -16.37 53.37 -9.01
N ARG A 105 -17.31 53.84 -9.83
CA ARG A 105 -18.02 53.01 -10.82
C ARG A 105 -16.98 52.27 -11.67
N ARG A 106 -17.15 50.95 -11.86
CA ARG A 106 -16.58 50.28 -13.04
C ARG A 106 -17.40 50.76 -14.24
N GLN A 107 -16.82 51.62 -15.08
CA GLN A 107 -17.34 51.87 -16.42
C GLN A 107 -16.96 50.72 -17.36
N GLY A 108 -17.67 50.63 -18.49
CA GLY A 108 -17.42 49.79 -19.66
C GLY A 108 -16.39 48.66 -19.55
N ARG A 109 -16.90 47.43 -19.53
CA ARG A 109 -16.29 46.33 -20.31
C ARG A 109 -17.18 46.06 -21.53
N ASP A 110 -17.40 47.11 -22.30
CA ASP A 110 -17.81 46.98 -23.69
C ASP A 110 -16.64 46.35 -24.47
N GLY A 111 -16.94 45.55 -25.48
CA GLY A 111 -15.96 44.68 -26.12
C GLY A 111 -15.15 45.36 -27.20
N GLU A 112 -13.87 45.63 -26.93
CA GLU A 112 -12.85 45.82 -27.97
C GLU A 112 -11.72 44.80 -27.80
N ASP A 113 -11.15 44.34 -28.93
CA ASP A 113 -10.17 43.26 -28.96
C ASP A 113 -8.86 43.64 -28.27
N SER A 114 -8.33 42.72 -27.46
CA SER A 114 -6.98 42.85 -26.88
C SER A 114 -5.92 42.61 -27.97
N PRO A 115 -5.21 43.63 -28.48
CA PRO A 115 -4.59 43.56 -29.81
C PRO A 115 -3.52 42.48 -29.95
N GLY A 116 -2.69 42.28 -28.92
CA GLY A 116 -1.56 41.35 -28.97
C GLY A 116 -1.92 39.88 -29.22
N GLY A 117 -3.12 39.45 -28.83
CA GLY A 117 -3.59 38.09 -29.10
C GLY A 117 -4.02 37.90 -30.56
N LEU A 118 -4.85 38.83 -31.07
CA LEU A 118 -5.29 38.82 -32.46
C LEU A 118 -4.12 38.98 -33.44
N GLU A 119 -3.13 39.82 -33.11
CA GLU A 119 -2.01 40.06 -34.02
C GLU A 119 -1.01 38.89 -34.05
N ALA A 120 -0.82 38.18 -32.93
CA ALA A 120 -0.08 36.91 -32.92
C ALA A 120 -0.78 35.84 -33.77
N LEU A 121 -2.09 35.67 -33.61
CA LEU A 121 -2.91 34.76 -34.43
C LEU A 121 -2.87 35.13 -35.92
N ARG A 122 -2.96 36.43 -36.27
CA ARG A 122 -2.86 36.93 -37.66
C ARG A 122 -1.47 36.71 -38.27
N ARG A 123 -0.40 36.68 -37.46
CA ARG A 123 0.96 36.30 -37.93
C ARG A 123 1.09 34.79 -38.12
N ALA A 124 0.60 33.96 -37.19
CA ALA A 124 0.56 32.50 -37.34
C ALA A 124 -0.25 32.07 -38.57
N ARG A 125 -1.40 32.71 -38.82
CA ARG A 125 -2.26 32.50 -39.99
C ARG A 125 -1.61 32.86 -41.34
N ARG A 126 -0.45 33.54 -41.35
CA ARG A 126 0.37 33.79 -42.56
C ARG A 126 1.53 32.80 -42.73
N ALA A 127 1.72 31.86 -41.80
CA ALA A 127 2.82 30.91 -41.77
C ALA A 127 2.38 29.43 -41.92
N LEU A 128 1.07 29.17 -42.06
CA LEU A 128 0.48 27.84 -42.14
C LEU A 128 -0.36 27.72 -43.43
N PRO A 129 0.16 27.10 -44.52
CA PRO A 129 -0.52 27.04 -45.82
C PRO A 129 -1.60 25.94 -45.93
N HIS A 130 -1.91 25.22 -44.85
CA HIS A 130 -2.81 24.05 -44.85
C HIS A 130 -4.13 24.27 -44.09
N LEU A 131 -4.59 25.52 -43.95
CA LEU A 131 -5.84 25.83 -43.24
C LEU A 131 -7.11 25.33 -43.96
N ASP A 132 -7.01 25.06 -45.27
CA ASP A 132 -8.11 24.56 -46.09
C ASP A 132 -8.25 23.01 -46.04
N GLU A 133 -7.38 22.31 -45.29
CA GLU A 133 -7.40 20.85 -45.08
C GLU A 133 -7.95 20.43 -43.70
N VAL A 134 -8.52 21.36 -42.92
CA VAL A 134 -9.09 21.09 -41.60
C VAL A 134 -10.60 20.88 -41.69
N ASP A 135 -11.07 19.67 -41.41
CA ASP A 135 -12.49 19.36 -41.28
C ASP A 135 -13.05 19.89 -39.94
N LEU A 136 -13.68 21.06 -40.01
CA LEU A 136 -14.35 21.69 -38.87
C LEU A 136 -15.82 21.25 -38.71
N SER A 137 -16.27 20.23 -39.46
CA SER A 137 -17.68 19.83 -39.50
C SER A 137 -18.16 19.06 -38.27
N GLY A 138 -19.47 18.85 -38.19
CA GLY A 138 -20.09 18.06 -37.13
C GLY A 138 -19.91 18.68 -35.74
N ALA A 139 -19.37 17.92 -34.78
CA ALA A 139 -19.33 18.32 -33.38
C ALA A 139 -18.51 19.60 -33.11
N PHE A 140 -17.55 19.94 -33.97
CA PHE A 140 -16.77 21.18 -33.82
C PHE A 140 -17.50 22.44 -34.32
N GLU A 141 -18.54 22.32 -35.16
CA GLU A 141 -19.35 23.47 -35.62
C GLU A 141 -20.05 24.19 -34.47
N LEU A 142 -20.46 23.42 -33.46
CA LEU A 142 -21.09 23.89 -32.23
C LEU A 142 -20.19 24.88 -31.46
N LEU A 143 -18.87 24.75 -31.60
CA LEU A 143 -17.88 25.51 -30.85
C LEU A 143 -17.64 26.92 -31.44
N HIS A 144 -17.36 27.85 -30.54
CA HIS A 144 -17.10 29.26 -30.82
C HIS A 144 -15.97 29.40 -31.87
N PRO A 145 -16.05 30.33 -32.83
CA PRO A 145 -15.05 30.46 -33.90
C PRO A 145 -13.59 30.49 -33.41
N ARG A 146 -13.30 31.22 -32.33
CA ARG A 146 -11.96 31.24 -31.68
C ARG A 146 -11.48 29.88 -31.17
N ILE A 147 -12.38 28.96 -30.80
CA ILE A 147 -11.99 27.60 -30.39
C ILE A 147 -11.63 26.78 -31.64
N ARG A 148 -12.40 26.91 -32.73
CA ARG A 148 -12.07 26.28 -34.03
C ARG A 148 -10.74 26.77 -34.62
N GLU A 149 -10.46 28.07 -34.53
CA GLU A 149 -9.14 28.63 -34.91
C GLU A 149 -7.99 28.03 -34.08
N LEU A 150 -8.21 27.73 -32.79
CA LEU A 150 -7.20 27.14 -31.91
C LEU A 150 -7.07 25.61 -32.06
N LEU A 151 -8.12 24.91 -32.49
CA LEU A 151 -8.06 23.50 -32.89
C LEU A 151 -7.14 23.35 -34.11
N ALA A 152 -7.36 24.16 -35.15
CA ALA A 152 -6.49 24.22 -36.33
C ALA A 152 -5.04 24.60 -35.97
N LEU A 153 -4.83 25.58 -35.09
CA LEU A 153 -3.50 25.98 -34.62
C LEU A 153 -2.78 24.87 -33.80
N ARG A 154 -3.51 23.89 -33.25
CA ARG A 154 -2.96 22.69 -32.62
C ARG A 154 -2.82 21.48 -33.56
N GLY A 155 -3.08 21.65 -34.86
CA GLY A 155 -3.01 20.57 -35.85
C GLY A 155 -4.10 19.52 -35.69
N ILE A 156 -5.22 19.85 -35.04
CA ILE A 156 -6.36 18.95 -34.88
C ILE A 156 -7.25 19.11 -36.12
N SER A 157 -7.13 18.15 -37.05
CA SER A 157 -7.77 18.18 -38.37
C SER A 157 -9.26 17.84 -38.39
N GLY A 158 -9.82 17.34 -37.28
CA GLY A 158 -11.23 17.01 -37.10
C GLY A 158 -11.52 16.40 -35.73
N PRO A 159 -12.79 16.21 -35.35
CA PRO A 159 -13.15 15.66 -34.05
C PRO A 159 -12.82 14.16 -33.96
N THR A 160 -12.22 13.74 -32.84
CA THR A 160 -12.03 12.31 -32.53
C THR A 160 -13.37 11.66 -32.15
N PRO A 161 -13.52 10.31 -32.23
CA PRO A 161 -14.79 9.66 -31.85
C PRO A 161 -15.39 10.12 -30.49
N PRO A 162 -14.65 10.17 -29.36
CA PRO A 162 -15.21 10.67 -28.11
C PRO A 162 -15.55 12.16 -28.13
N GLN A 163 -14.91 12.95 -29.00
CA GLN A 163 -15.25 14.37 -29.20
C GLN A 163 -16.54 14.50 -30.02
N SER A 164 -16.69 13.72 -31.08
CA SER A 164 -17.90 13.65 -31.89
C SER A 164 -19.13 13.27 -31.06
N ASP A 165 -19.00 12.26 -30.20
CA ASP A 165 -20.10 11.75 -29.39
C ASP A 165 -20.40 12.66 -28.18
N ALA A 166 -19.39 13.13 -27.46
CA ALA A 166 -19.59 13.81 -26.18
C ALA A 166 -19.73 15.34 -26.28
N ILE A 167 -19.13 16.02 -27.26
CA ILE A 167 -19.24 17.50 -27.35
C ILE A 167 -20.70 17.95 -27.52
N PRO A 168 -21.53 17.32 -28.38
CA PRO A 168 -22.96 17.68 -28.48
C PRO A 168 -23.72 17.41 -27.17
N ALA A 169 -23.43 16.29 -26.50
CA ALA A 169 -24.06 15.93 -25.23
C ALA A 169 -23.71 16.95 -24.12
N VAL A 170 -22.44 17.36 -24.01
CA VAL A 170 -22.02 18.39 -23.04
C VAL A 170 -22.54 19.77 -23.43
N ALA A 171 -22.52 20.14 -24.71
CA ALA A 171 -23.05 21.43 -25.19
C ALA A 171 -24.56 21.60 -24.93
N SER A 172 -25.32 20.50 -24.85
CA SER A 172 -26.76 20.52 -24.51
C SER A 172 -27.05 20.92 -23.05
N GLY A 173 -26.05 20.90 -22.16
CA GLY A 173 -26.22 21.11 -20.72
C GLY A 173 -26.59 19.86 -19.92
N ALA A 174 -26.77 18.70 -20.56
CA ALA A 174 -27.00 17.43 -19.88
C ALA A 174 -25.79 17.01 -19.01
N ASN A 175 -26.02 16.26 -17.94
CA ASN A 175 -24.91 15.59 -17.25
C ASN A 175 -24.37 14.48 -18.16
N VAL A 176 -23.04 14.33 -18.24
CA VAL A 176 -22.39 13.36 -19.13
C VAL A 176 -21.33 12.57 -18.37
N LEU A 177 -21.22 11.27 -18.64
CA LEU A 177 -20.05 10.47 -18.31
C LEU A 177 -19.36 10.06 -19.60
N ILE A 178 -18.12 10.51 -19.80
CA ILE A 178 -17.30 10.16 -20.97
C ILE A 178 -16.36 9.02 -20.58
N VAL A 179 -16.56 7.84 -21.18
CA VAL A 179 -15.68 6.68 -21.03
C VAL A 179 -14.92 6.49 -22.34
N ALA A 180 -13.64 6.84 -22.36
CA ALA A 180 -12.82 6.79 -23.57
C ALA A 180 -11.32 6.59 -23.24
N PRO A 181 -10.57 5.75 -23.99
CA PRO A 181 -9.17 5.44 -23.72
C PRO A 181 -8.26 6.68 -23.61
N THR A 182 -7.19 6.60 -22.82
CA THR A 182 -6.24 7.73 -22.72
C THR A 182 -5.53 8.02 -24.03
N GLY A 183 -5.37 9.31 -24.34
CA GLY A 183 -4.87 9.77 -25.65
C GLY A 183 -5.98 10.05 -26.69
N SER A 184 -7.20 9.56 -26.47
CA SER A 184 -8.33 9.73 -27.42
C SER A 184 -8.92 11.15 -27.52
N GLY A 185 -8.50 12.08 -26.67
CA GLY A 185 -9.07 13.43 -26.58
C GLY A 185 -10.21 13.61 -25.57
N LYS A 186 -10.38 12.69 -24.60
CA LYS A 186 -11.44 12.77 -23.55
C LYS A 186 -11.49 14.12 -22.83
N THR A 187 -10.35 14.71 -22.51
CA THR A 187 -10.25 15.98 -21.77
C THR A 187 -10.79 17.14 -22.60
N GLU A 188 -10.40 17.23 -23.87
CA GLU A 188 -10.92 18.22 -24.83
C GLU A 188 -12.43 18.06 -25.06
N ALA A 189 -12.94 16.83 -25.13
CA ALA A 189 -14.36 16.54 -25.32
C ALA A 189 -15.26 17.12 -24.18
N ALA A 190 -14.77 17.10 -22.94
CA ALA A 190 -15.43 17.77 -21.81
C ALA A 190 -15.14 19.28 -21.75
N LEU A 191 -13.87 19.66 -21.95
CA LEU A 191 -13.38 21.02 -21.66
C LEU A 191 -13.86 22.05 -22.69
N LEU A 192 -13.81 21.74 -23.98
CA LEU A 192 -14.08 22.70 -25.05
C LEU A 192 -15.52 23.26 -25.02
N PRO A 193 -16.60 22.46 -24.89
CA PRO A 193 -17.95 22.99 -24.72
C PRO A 193 -18.16 23.78 -23.41
N VAL A 194 -17.42 23.48 -22.34
CA VAL A 194 -17.46 24.30 -21.11
C VAL A 194 -16.77 25.66 -21.33
N LEU A 195 -15.61 25.69 -22.00
CA LEU A 195 -14.93 26.94 -22.34
C LEU A 195 -15.72 27.79 -23.34
N ASP A 196 -16.43 27.16 -24.28
CA ASP A 196 -17.41 27.81 -25.16
C ASP A 196 -18.51 28.53 -24.36
N ALA A 197 -19.15 27.82 -23.44
CA ALA A 197 -20.23 28.39 -22.63
C ALA A 197 -19.75 29.54 -21.73
N ILE A 198 -18.54 29.44 -21.17
CA ILE A 198 -17.91 30.53 -20.39
C ILE A 198 -17.60 31.73 -21.29
N LEU A 199 -17.10 31.52 -22.51
CA LEU A 199 -16.80 32.58 -23.47
C LEU A 199 -18.04 33.38 -23.87
N ARG A 200 -19.14 32.69 -24.17
CA ARG A 200 -20.40 33.29 -24.63
C ARG A 200 -21.17 33.97 -23.51
N LEU A 201 -21.22 33.35 -22.33
CA LEU A 201 -22.08 33.82 -21.22
C LEU A 201 -21.36 34.70 -20.20
N ARG A 202 -20.02 34.73 -20.20
CA ARG A 202 -19.15 35.53 -19.30
C ARG A 202 -19.65 35.59 -17.84
N PRO A 203 -19.89 34.42 -17.20
CA PRO A 203 -20.38 34.34 -15.82
C PRO A 203 -19.40 34.92 -14.80
N GLU A 204 -19.87 35.22 -13.59
CA GLU A 204 -18.98 35.59 -12.48
C GLU A 204 -18.10 34.39 -12.06
N PRO A 205 -16.78 34.56 -11.86
CA PRO A 205 -15.92 33.52 -11.30
C PRO A 205 -16.24 33.19 -9.83
N VAL A 206 -16.10 31.95 -9.36
CA VAL A 206 -15.63 30.75 -10.07
C VAL A 206 -16.80 30.08 -10.78
N SER A 207 -16.70 29.91 -12.10
CA SER A 207 -17.80 29.41 -12.93
C SER A 207 -17.72 27.91 -13.24
N ALA A 208 -16.49 27.36 -13.31
CA ALA A 208 -16.25 25.94 -13.52
C ALA A 208 -15.26 25.37 -12.50
N LEU A 209 -15.49 24.12 -12.09
CA LEU A 209 -14.55 23.32 -11.31
C LEU A 209 -14.03 22.15 -12.15
N TYR A 210 -12.76 21.79 -11.94
CA TYR A 210 -12.16 20.55 -12.41
C TYR A 210 -11.61 19.79 -11.21
N VAL A 211 -12.21 18.67 -10.85
CA VAL A 211 -11.86 17.84 -9.70
C VAL A 211 -11.04 16.64 -10.18
N THR A 212 -9.90 16.37 -9.53
CA THR A 212 -9.03 15.22 -9.84
C THR A 212 -8.64 14.45 -8.56
N PRO A 213 -8.52 13.10 -8.61
CA PRO A 213 -8.18 12.28 -7.45
C PRO A 213 -6.71 12.36 -7.01
N LEU A 214 -5.79 12.79 -7.87
CA LEU A 214 -4.36 12.69 -7.58
C LEU A 214 -3.88 13.80 -6.63
N ARG A 215 -3.19 13.42 -5.54
CA ARG A 215 -2.54 14.37 -4.61
C ARG A 215 -1.46 15.19 -5.32
N ALA A 216 -0.68 14.55 -6.18
CA ALA A 216 0.15 15.23 -7.17
C ALA A 216 -0.73 15.54 -8.39
N LEU A 217 -1.14 16.80 -8.55
CA LEU A 217 -1.94 17.21 -9.71
C LEU A 217 -1.17 16.92 -10.99
N ASN A 218 -1.81 16.27 -11.97
CA ASN A 218 -1.21 15.99 -13.27
C ASN A 218 -0.77 17.31 -13.93
N ARG A 219 0.55 17.47 -14.12
CA ARG A 219 1.13 18.72 -14.60
C ARG A 219 0.74 19.01 -16.05
N ASP A 220 0.82 18.00 -16.92
CA ASP A 220 0.50 18.11 -18.33
C ASP A 220 -1.00 18.41 -18.54
N LEU A 221 -1.86 17.92 -17.64
CA LEU A 221 -3.29 18.30 -17.57
C LEU A 221 -3.47 19.79 -17.21
N VAL A 222 -2.74 20.29 -16.20
CA VAL A 222 -2.77 21.72 -15.83
C VAL A 222 -2.29 22.59 -16.98
N GLU A 223 -1.16 22.25 -17.60
CA GLU A 223 -0.58 23.02 -18.71
C GLU A 223 -1.48 22.96 -19.96
N ARG A 224 -2.10 21.81 -20.26
CA ARG A 224 -3.11 21.63 -21.32
C ARG A 224 -4.35 22.51 -21.11
N ILE A 225 -4.97 22.48 -19.93
CA ILE A 225 -6.15 23.30 -19.59
C ILE A 225 -5.78 24.79 -19.59
N SER A 226 -4.64 25.14 -18.99
CA SER A 226 -4.18 26.54 -18.90
C SER A 226 -3.87 27.12 -20.27
N TRP A 227 -3.30 26.33 -21.20
CA TRP A 227 -3.12 26.75 -22.58
C TRP A 227 -4.46 27.13 -23.22
N TRP A 228 -5.45 26.23 -23.22
CA TRP A 228 -6.76 26.47 -23.82
C TRP A 228 -7.44 27.71 -23.25
N ALA A 229 -7.46 27.87 -21.92
CA ALA A 229 -8.04 29.04 -21.28
C ALA A 229 -7.29 30.34 -21.61
N SER A 230 -5.94 30.32 -21.61
CA SER A 230 -5.12 31.52 -21.86
C SER A 230 -5.36 32.12 -23.26
N GLN A 231 -5.43 31.28 -24.30
CA GLN A 231 -5.67 31.72 -25.68
C GLN A 231 -7.09 32.28 -25.88
N LEU A 232 -8.02 31.91 -25.00
CA LEU A 232 -9.41 32.37 -24.98
C LEU A 232 -9.61 33.61 -24.08
N GLY A 233 -8.57 34.06 -23.37
CA GLY A 233 -8.65 35.17 -22.42
C GLY A 233 -9.44 34.81 -21.16
N LEU A 234 -9.35 33.55 -20.72
CA LEU A 234 -9.93 33.01 -19.50
C LEU A 234 -8.82 32.65 -18.50
N SER A 235 -9.12 32.77 -17.21
CA SER A 235 -8.19 32.53 -16.12
C SER A 235 -8.41 31.16 -15.46
N VAL A 236 -7.30 30.47 -15.24
CA VAL A 236 -7.25 29.16 -14.55
C VAL A 236 -6.35 29.31 -13.33
N ALA A 237 -6.70 28.65 -12.23
CA ALA A 237 -5.75 28.42 -11.14
C ALA A 237 -5.91 27.02 -10.54
N VAL A 238 -4.84 26.57 -9.89
CA VAL A 238 -4.73 25.27 -9.21
C VAL A 238 -4.83 25.49 -7.70
N ARG A 239 -5.57 24.62 -7.01
CA ARG A 239 -5.79 24.71 -5.56
C ARG A 239 -5.87 23.32 -4.92
N HIS A 240 -4.80 22.92 -4.24
CA HIS A 240 -4.65 21.70 -3.44
C HIS A 240 -4.10 22.04 -2.04
N GLY A 241 -3.67 21.04 -1.26
CA GLY A 241 -3.12 21.23 0.09
C GLY A 241 -1.85 22.10 0.11
N ASP A 242 -0.89 21.79 -0.76
CA ASP A 242 0.44 22.40 -0.83
C ASP A 242 0.47 23.79 -1.48
N THR A 243 -0.69 24.31 -1.93
CA THR A 243 -0.80 25.63 -2.55
C THR A 243 -0.30 26.71 -1.58
N PRO A 244 0.70 27.55 -1.96
CA PRO A 244 1.29 28.55 -1.06
C PRO A 244 0.29 29.52 -0.41
N ALA A 245 0.58 30.02 0.78
CA ALA A 245 -0.38 30.84 1.55
C ALA A 245 -0.70 32.20 0.90
N ASP A 246 0.23 32.74 0.10
CA ASP A 246 0.07 33.94 -0.72
C ASP A 246 -0.71 33.66 -2.02
N GLU A 247 -0.40 32.58 -2.72
CA GLU A 247 -1.17 32.02 -3.84
C GLU A 247 -2.64 31.84 -3.44
N ARG A 248 -2.89 31.18 -2.30
CA ARG A 248 -4.24 31.00 -1.72
C ARG A 248 -4.95 32.32 -1.40
N ARG A 249 -4.22 33.36 -0.98
CA ARG A 249 -4.78 34.72 -0.75
C ARG A 249 -5.04 35.47 -2.06
N ARG A 250 -4.24 35.26 -3.10
CA ARG A 250 -4.45 35.84 -4.44
C ARG A 250 -5.74 35.30 -5.04
N GLN A 251 -5.91 33.97 -5.04
CA GLN A 251 -7.12 33.29 -5.52
C GLN A 251 -8.39 33.75 -4.80
N ALA A 252 -8.34 33.99 -3.48
CA ALA A 252 -9.50 34.48 -2.73
C ALA A 252 -9.89 35.95 -3.07
N ARG A 253 -8.91 36.78 -3.45
CA ARG A 253 -9.12 38.19 -3.85
C ARG A 253 -9.49 38.34 -5.34
N SER A 254 -9.00 37.44 -6.18
CA SER A 254 -9.20 37.41 -7.62
C SER A 254 -9.39 35.94 -8.05
N PRO A 255 -10.62 35.40 -7.92
CA PRO A 255 -10.93 34.02 -8.32
C PRO A 255 -10.69 33.79 -9.83
N PRO A 256 -10.27 32.58 -10.24
CA PRO A 256 -10.17 32.21 -11.64
C PRO A 256 -11.54 31.83 -12.22
N ASP A 257 -11.73 31.98 -13.54
CA ASP A 257 -12.95 31.55 -14.24
C ASP A 257 -13.18 30.02 -14.07
N LEU A 258 -12.09 29.25 -14.09
CA LEU A 258 -12.03 27.80 -13.85
C LEU A 258 -11.02 27.47 -12.74
N LEU A 259 -11.42 26.67 -11.75
CA LEU A 259 -10.56 26.23 -10.64
C LEU A 259 -10.29 24.71 -10.69
N ILE A 260 -9.02 24.30 -10.76
CA ILE A 260 -8.61 22.90 -10.69
C ILE A 260 -8.28 22.54 -9.23
N THR A 261 -8.87 21.47 -8.69
CA THR A 261 -8.79 21.13 -7.25
C THR A 261 -8.95 19.62 -6.97
N THR A 262 -8.83 19.23 -5.69
CA THR A 262 -9.07 17.84 -5.21
C THR A 262 -10.33 17.79 -4.34
N PRO A 263 -10.96 16.61 -4.13
CA PRO A 263 -12.13 16.46 -3.26
C PRO A 263 -11.88 16.99 -1.83
N GLU A 264 -10.72 16.69 -1.23
CA GLU A 264 -10.35 17.17 0.10
C GLU A 264 -10.25 18.68 0.16
N THR A 265 -9.70 19.29 -0.89
CA THR A 265 -9.51 20.74 -0.95
C THR A 265 -10.83 21.47 -1.19
N LEU A 266 -11.75 20.91 -1.97
CA LEU A 266 -13.08 21.48 -2.20
C LEU A 266 -13.89 21.59 -0.90
N GLN A 267 -13.73 20.66 0.05
CA GLN A 267 -14.32 20.79 1.40
C GLN A 267 -13.83 22.04 2.13
N VAL A 268 -12.51 22.28 2.11
CA VAL A 268 -11.87 23.46 2.72
C VAL A 268 -12.37 24.76 2.08
N LEU A 269 -12.72 24.74 0.80
CA LEU A 269 -13.27 25.91 0.09
C LEU A 269 -14.74 26.16 0.44
N LEU A 270 -15.56 25.11 0.65
CA LEU A 270 -16.96 25.23 1.05
C LEU A 270 -17.15 25.85 2.44
N VAL A 271 -16.24 25.59 3.38
CA VAL A 271 -16.27 26.16 4.75
C VAL A 271 -15.55 27.51 4.88
N ALA A 272 -15.04 28.09 3.80
CA ALA A 272 -14.26 29.34 3.82
C ALA A 272 -15.03 30.50 3.16
N ASP A 273 -15.62 31.40 3.96
CA ASP A 273 -16.55 32.50 3.60
C ASP A 273 -16.27 33.27 2.29
N VAL A 274 -14.99 33.50 1.96
CA VAL A 274 -14.60 34.20 0.74
C VAL A 274 -14.71 33.28 -0.48
N MET A 275 -14.24 32.04 -0.36
CA MET A 275 -14.32 31.04 -1.43
C MET A 275 -15.74 30.47 -1.58
N ARG A 276 -16.47 30.25 -0.47
CA ARG A 276 -17.89 29.84 -0.48
C ARG A 276 -18.74 30.77 -1.33
N ARG A 277 -18.53 32.10 -1.24
CA ARG A 277 -19.22 33.08 -2.10
C ARG A 277 -18.87 32.93 -3.57
N HIS A 278 -17.59 32.76 -3.92
CA HIS A 278 -17.17 32.51 -5.31
C HIS A 278 -17.69 31.17 -5.85
N LEU A 279 -17.83 30.15 -5.00
CA LEU A 279 -18.39 28.84 -5.35
C LEU A 279 -19.90 28.87 -5.61
N SER A 280 -20.64 29.86 -5.08
CA SER A 280 -22.07 30.07 -5.41
C SER A 280 -22.34 30.46 -6.88
N ARG A 281 -21.29 30.56 -7.71
CA ARG A 281 -21.35 30.87 -9.14
C ARG A 281 -21.02 29.69 -10.06
N VAL A 282 -20.71 28.52 -9.50
CA VAL A 282 -20.36 27.33 -10.27
C VAL A 282 -21.56 26.85 -11.09
N ARG A 283 -21.34 26.60 -12.38
CA ARG A 283 -22.32 26.06 -13.33
C ARG A 283 -21.87 24.78 -14.04
N TRP A 284 -20.57 24.46 -13.95
CA TRP A 284 -19.97 23.25 -14.50
C TRP A 284 -19.00 22.61 -13.50
N VAL A 285 -19.10 21.30 -13.32
CA VAL A 285 -18.13 20.52 -12.54
C VAL A 285 -17.69 19.30 -13.34
N MET A 286 -16.41 19.28 -13.70
CA MET A 286 -15.73 18.13 -14.28
C MET A 286 -15.13 17.28 -13.15
N VAL A 287 -15.28 15.96 -13.23
CA VAL A 287 -14.68 14.97 -12.31
C VAL A 287 -13.87 13.99 -13.14
N ASP A 288 -12.55 14.04 -12.99
CA ASP A 288 -11.62 13.20 -13.77
C ASP A 288 -11.19 11.93 -13.05
N GLU A 289 -10.88 10.90 -13.83
CA GLU A 289 -10.62 9.52 -13.41
C GLU A 289 -11.62 9.03 -12.35
N ILE A 290 -12.92 9.15 -12.66
CA ILE A 290 -14.02 8.89 -11.72
C ILE A 290 -14.00 7.48 -11.10
N GLN A 291 -13.43 6.49 -11.81
CA GLN A 291 -13.25 5.13 -11.28
C GLN A 291 -12.41 5.11 -10.00
N GLU A 292 -11.33 5.90 -9.92
CA GLU A 292 -10.42 5.99 -8.77
C GLU A 292 -11.03 6.72 -7.55
N LEU A 293 -12.25 7.22 -7.70
CA LEU A 293 -13.04 7.86 -6.64
C LEU A 293 -14.24 6.99 -6.27
N ALA A 294 -14.97 6.49 -7.26
CA ALA A 294 -16.22 5.78 -7.04
C ALA A 294 -16.07 4.53 -6.16
N GLU A 295 -14.92 3.85 -6.22
CA GLU A 295 -14.63 2.65 -5.40
C GLU A 295 -14.15 2.96 -3.98
N ASP A 296 -14.03 4.24 -3.58
CA ASP A 296 -13.39 4.62 -2.32
C ASP A 296 -14.17 5.64 -1.47
N LYS A 297 -13.68 5.82 -0.23
CA LYS A 297 -14.27 6.74 0.74
C LYS A 297 -14.11 8.22 0.36
N ARG A 298 -13.17 8.58 -0.51
CA ARG A 298 -12.95 9.95 -1.01
C ARG A 298 -13.97 10.28 -2.11
N GLY A 299 -14.35 9.33 -2.95
CA GLY A 299 -15.52 9.48 -3.81
C GLY A 299 -16.81 9.55 -3.00
N SER A 300 -16.91 8.79 -1.91
CA SER A 300 -18.04 8.92 -0.97
C SER A 300 -18.11 10.32 -0.32
N GLN A 301 -16.97 10.94 0.00
CA GLN A 301 -16.93 12.36 0.34
C GLN A 301 -17.36 13.24 -0.85
N LEU A 302 -16.81 13.01 -2.06
CA LEU A 302 -17.11 13.82 -3.25
C LEU A 302 -18.60 13.84 -3.59
N ALA A 303 -19.29 12.71 -3.52
CA ALA A 303 -20.72 12.63 -3.81
C ALA A 303 -21.54 13.56 -2.88
N VAL A 304 -21.19 13.66 -1.59
CA VAL A 304 -21.83 14.59 -0.64
C VAL A 304 -21.37 16.03 -0.85
N ILE A 305 -20.11 16.25 -1.22
CA ILE A 305 -19.55 17.59 -1.55
C ILE A 305 -20.26 18.18 -2.78
N LEU A 306 -20.58 17.36 -3.79
CA LEU A 306 -21.33 17.79 -4.96
C LEU A 306 -22.75 18.25 -4.59
N GLU A 307 -23.42 17.57 -3.67
CA GLU A 307 -24.74 18.01 -3.18
C GLU A 307 -24.68 19.23 -2.26
N ARG A 308 -23.65 19.34 -1.39
CA ARG A 308 -23.35 20.56 -0.62
C ARG A 308 -23.13 21.77 -1.53
N LEU A 309 -22.41 21.59 -2.63
CA LEU A 309 -22.20 22.62 -3.66
C LEU A 309 -23.51 22.94 -4.40
N ALA A 310 -24.35 21.95 -4.71
CA ALA A 310 -25.62 22.16 -5.41
C ALA A 310 -26.62 22.95 -4.55
N ARG A 311 -26.61 22.73 -3.23
CA ARG A 311 -27.37 23.55 -2.26
C ARG A 311 -26.85 24.99 -2.13
N LEU A 312 -25.61 25.26 -2.56
CA LEU A 312 -24.96 26.59 -2.49
C LEU A 312 -25.03 27.38 -3.81
N SER A 313 -24.98 26.70 -4.95
CA SER A 313 -24.94 27.31 -6.30
C SER A 313 -26.24 27.16 -7.09
N GLY A 314 -27.16 26.31 -6.63
CA GLY A 314 -28.19 25.73 -7.48
C GLY A 314 -27.65 24.52 -8.25
N GLU A 315 -28.48 23.92 -9.10
CA GLU A 315 -28.05 22.80 -9.93
C GLU A 315 -27.09 23.24 -11.04
N TYR A 316 -26.07 22.43 -11.28
CA TYR A 316 -25.00 22.66 -12.24
C TYR A 316 -24.72 21.38 -13.04
N GLN A 317 -24.11 21.53 -14.21
CA GLN A 317 -23.81 20.41 -15.09
C GLN A 317 -22.64 19.58 -14.56
N ARG A 318 -22.80 18.25 -14.49
CA ARG A 318 -21.78 17.30 -14.05
C ARG A 318 -21.20 16.52 -15.22
N ILE A 319 -19.88 16.51 -15.33
CA ILE A 319 -19.16 15.87 -16.44
C ILE A 319 -18.10 14.92 -15.86
N GLY A 320 -18.37 13.62 -15.92
CA GLY A 320 -17.41 12.58 -15.53
C GLY A 320 -16.49 12.21 -16.68
N LEU A 321 -15.23 11.92 -16.36
CA LEU A 321 -14.23 11.37 -17.29
C LEU A 321 -13.67 10.07 -16.74
N SER A 322 -13.55 9.06 -17.59
CA SER A 322 -12.89 7.78 -17.28
C SER A 322 -12.12 7.26 -18.48
N ALA A 323 -11.01 6.57 -18.22
CA ALA A 323 -10.32 5.76 -19.22
C ALA A 323 -11.00 4.40 -19.46
N THR A 324 -11.50 3.76 -18.40
CA THR A 324 -11.89 2.34 -18.35
C THR A 324 -12.90 2.09 -17.22
N LEU A 325 -14.05 1.49 -17.53
CA LEU A 325 -15.09 1.08 -16.57
C LEU A 325 -15.77 -0.20 -17.06
N GLY A 326 -15.96 -1.18 -16.17
CA GLY A 326 -16.79 -2.37 -16.42
C GLY A 326 -18.29 -2.03 -16.42
N SER A 327 -18.73 -1.24 -15.44
CA SER A 327 -20.12 -0.78 -15.26
C SER A 327 -20.24 0.76 -15.35
N PRO A 328 -20.21 1.35 -16.57
CA PRO A 328 -20.38 2.79 -16.80
C PRO A 328 -21.65 3.40 -16.18
N GLU A 329 -22.75 2.66 -16.14
CA GLU A 329 -24.05 3.11 -15.65
C GLU A 329 -24.01 3.37 -14.13
N ALA A 330 -23.27 2.54 -13.38
CA ALA A 330 -23.05 2.71 -11.96
C ALA A 330 -22.19 3.95 -11.67
N ALA A 331 -21.14 4.19 -12.45
CA ALA A 331 -20.33 5.42 -12.38
C ALA A 331 -21.15 6.67 -12.75
N GLY A 332 -22.06 6.57 -13.73
CA GLY A 332 -22.97 7.64 -14.11
C GLY A 332 -23.96 7.98 -13.00
N ALA A 333 -24.57 6.97 -12.38
CA ALA A 333 -25.45 7.13 -11.23
C ALA A 333 -24.72 7.68 -9.99
N PHE A 334 -23.45 7.29 -9.79
CA PHE A 334 -22.58 7.84 -8.75
C PHE A 334 -22.30 9.34 -8.96
N LEU A 335 -21.97 9.76 -10.19
CA LEU A 335 -21.71 11.16 -10.56
C LEU A 335 -22.90 12.08 -10.30
N VAL A 336 -24.11 11.65 -10.69
CA VAL A 336 -25.30 12.52 -10.69
C VAL A 336 -26.21 12.33 -9.48
N GLY A 337 -26.08 11.23 -8.74
CA GLY A 337 -26.97 10.87 -7.63
C GLY A 337 -28.39 10.50 -8.09
N PRO A 338 -29.24 10.00 -7.18
CA PRO A 338 -30.63 9.68 -7.50
C PRO A 338 -31.42 10.92 -7.97
N GLY A 339 -32.39 10.68 -8.87
CA GLY A 339 -33.29 11.72 -9.38
C GLY A 339 -32.72 12.61 -10.49
N ARG A 340 -31.51 12.33 -11.00
CA ARG A 340 -30.92 13.01 -12.16
C ARG A 340 -30.57 12.01 -13.27
N SER A 341 -30.71 12.42 -14.52
CA SER A 341 -30.20 11.67 -15.68
C SER A 341 -28.71 11.93 -15.91
N CYS A 342 -28.00 10.92 -16.42
CA CYS A 342 -26.64 11.01 -16.94
C CYS A 342 -26.59 10.40 -18.34
N SER A 343 -26.04 11.12 -19.31
CA SER A 343 -25.75 10.58 -20.65
C SER A 343 -24.40 9.88 -20.61
N VAL A 344 -24.40 8.55 -20.77
CA VAL A 344 -23.20 7.74 -20.69
C VAL A 344 -22.63 7.54 -22.10
N VAL A 345 -21.55 8.27 -22.42
CA VAL A 345 -20.89 8.26 -23.73
C VAL A 345 -19.70 7.30 -23.68
N VAL A 346 -19.91 6.08 -24.19
CA VAL A 346 -18.93 4.99 -24.18
C VAL A 346 -18.24 4.92 -25.54
N SER A 347 -17.28 5.80 -25.76
CA SER A 347 -16.43 5.79 -26.95
C SER A 347 -15.41 4.66 -26.81
N ARG A 348 -15.78 3.47 -27.29
CA ARG A 348 -14.90 2.31 -27.49
C ARG A 348 -14.60 2.06 -28.99
N PRO A 349 -13.97 2.99 -29.74
CA PRO A 349 -13.25 2.55 -30.93
C PRO A 349 -12.21 1.53 -30.46
N PRO A 350 -12.10 0.34 -31.09
CA PRO A 350 -11.16 -0.66 -30.64
C PRO A 350 -9.74 -0.15 -30.85
N LYS A 351 -9.11 0.36 -29.79
CA LYS A 351 -7.65 0.52 -29.77
C LYS A 351 -7.11 -0.92 -29.79
N PRO A 352 -6.41 -1.36 -30.85
CA PRO A 352 -5.94 -2.73 -30.88
C PRO A 352 -4.94 -2.94 -29.73
N TYR A 353 -5.29 -3.86 -28.84
CA TYR A 353 -4.44 -4.31 -27.75
C TYR A 353 -3.67 -5.53 -28.24
N GLU A 354 -2.35 -5.39 -28.40
CA GLU A 354 -1.44 -6.48 -28.71
C GLU A 354 -0.82 -6.91 -27.37
N ILE A 355 -1.51 -7.80 -26.65
CA ILE A 355 -1.09 -8.28 -25.33
C ILE A 355 -0.59 -9.73 -25.47
N ARG A 356 0.70 -9.93 -25.26
CA ARG A 356 1.34 -11.26 -25.22
C ARG A 356 1.56 -11.71 -23.77
N VAL A 357 1.55 -13.03 -23.57
CA VAL A 357 2.01 -13.67 -22.32
C VAL A 357 3.20 -14.57 -22.66
N ALA A 358 4.27 -14.45 -21.88
CA ALA A 358 5.46 -15.28 -21.97
C ALA A 358 5.73 -15.96 -20.62
N PHE A 359 6.11 -17.23 -20.66
CA PHE A 359 6.47 -18.03 -19.49
C PHE A 359 7.77 -18.80 -19.79
N PRO A 360 8.91 -18.08 -19.91
CA PRO A 360 10.14 -18.66 -20.42
C PRO A 360 10.71 -19.72 -19.46
N GLY A 361 11.07 -20.87 -20.03
CA GLY A 361 11.63 -21.99 -19.29
C GLY A 361 13.01 -21.68 -18.69
N PRO A 362 13.42 -22.41 -17.63
CA PRO A 362 14.74 -22.26 -17.03
C PRO A 362 15.86 -22.57 -18.04
N GLY A 363 17.00 -21.90 -17.89
CA GLY A 363 18.22 -22.24 -18.62
C GLY A 363 19.39 -21.30 -18.31
N GLY A 364 20.60 -21.72 -18.72
CA GLY A 364 21.84 -21.00 -18.43
C GLY A 364 22.35 -21.26 -17.01
N ASP A 365 22.21 -22.48 -16.51
CA ASP A 365 22.31 -22.83 -15.08
C ASP A 365 23.65 -22.46 -14.43
N GLY A 366 24.77 -22.58 -15.14
CA GLY A 366 26.09 -22.16 -14.64
C GLY A 366 26.26 -20.64 -14.53
N GLU A 367 25.56 -19.87 -15.37
CA GLU A 367 25.52 -18.39 -15.30
C GLU A 367 24.51 -17.93 -14.24
N ALA A 368 23.37 -18.62 -14.13
CA ALA A 368 22.44 -18.41 -13.04
C ALA A 368 23.13 -18.64 -11.69
N GLN A 369 23.88 -19.74 -11.56
CA GLN A 369 24.67 -20.04 -10.37
C GLN A 369 25.75 -18.99 -10.08
N SER A 370 26.49 -18.50 -11.08
CA SER A 370 27.53 -17.47 -10.87
C SER A 370 26.97 -16.10 -10.49
N LEU A 371 25.75 -15.78 -10.93
CA LEU A 371 25.00 -14.58 -10.54
C LEU A 371 24.15 -14.76 -9.26
N GLY A 372 24.14 -15.96 -8.66
CA GLY A 372 23.28 -16.31 -7.52
C GLY A 372 21.78 -16.36 -7.85
N LEU A 373 21.39 -16.39 -9.13
CA LEU A 373 20.01 -16.40 -9.59
C LEU A 373 19.47 -17.84 -9.76
N HIS A 374 18.15 -18.00 -9.65
CA HIS A 374 17.50 -19.22 -10.10
C HIS A 374 17.44 -19.22 -11.66
N PRO A 375 17.66 -20.35 -12.36
CA PRO A 375 17.65 -20.39 -13.83
C PRO A 375 16.36 -19.84 -14.47
N ALA A 376 15.19 -20.10 -13.88
CA ALA A 376 13.93 -19.52 -14.33
C ALA A 376 13.84 -17.99 -14.14
N ALA A 377 14.52 -17.44 -13.13
CA ALA A 377 14.61 -15.99 -12.94
C ALA A 377 15.55 -15.34 -13.97
N LEU A 378 16.69 -15.98 -14.29
CA LEU A 378 17.58 -15.54 -15.36
C LEU A 378 16.86 -15.54 -16.72
N ALA A 379 16.10 -16.58 -17.04
CA ALA A 379 15.32 -16.67 -18.26
C ALA A 379 14.29 -15.52 -18.40
N ARG A 380 13.55 -15.22 -17.32
CA ARG A 380 12.61 -14.07 -17.30
C ARG A 380 13.30 -12.72 -17.46
N LEU A 381 14.45 -12.52 -16.82
CA LEU A 381 15.25 -11.29 -16.98
C LEU A 381 15.76 -11.12 -18.41
N ARG A 382 16.17 -12.20 -19.07
CA ARG A 382 16.60 -12.18 -20.48
C ARG A 382 15.47 -11.78 -21.43
N VAL A 383 14.28 -12.36 -21.28
CA VAL A 383 13.09 -11.97 -22.06
C VAL A 383 12.72 -10.51 -21.80
N LEU A 384 12.73 -10.09 -20.53
CA LEU A 384 12.46 -8.70 -20.15
C LEU A 384 13.44 -7.73 -20.80
N LEU A 385 14.74 -7.99 -20.74
CA LEU A 385 15.77 -7.10 -21.31
C LEU A 385 15.72 -7.08 -22.84
N ALA A 386 15.49 -8.23 -23.50
CA ALA A 386 15.35 -8.29 -24.95
C ALA A 386 14.14 -7.46 -25.42
N GLU A 387 12.97 -7.71 -24.85
CA GLU A 387 11.73 -7.00 -25.23
C GLU A 387 11.78 -5.51 -24.83
N ALA A 388 12.42 -5.16 -23.70
CA ALA A 388 12.61 -3.77 -23.30
C ALA A 388 13.59 -3.01 -24.21
N ARG A 389 14.70 -3.64 -24.61
CA ARG A 389 15.64 -3.05 -25.58
C ARG A 389 15.00 -2.91 -26.97
N SER A 390 14.26 -3.92 -27.44
CA SER A 390 13.56 -3.89 -28.74
C SER A 390 12.40 -2.88 -28.79
N ASN A 391 11.80 -2.53 -27.64
CA ASN A 391 10.68 -1.58 -27.56
C ASN A 391 11.02 -0.32 -26.74
N SER A 392 12.30 0.06 -26.60
CA SER A 392 12.70 1.25 -25.84
C SER A 392 12.05 2.53 -26.42
N PRO A 393 11.54 3.49 -25.60
CA PRO A 393 11.39 3.41 -24.15
C PRO A 393 10.15 2.60 -23.72
N VAL A 394 10.30 1.80 -22.65
CA VAL A 394 9.21 1.01 -22.04
C VAL A 394 8.85 1.46 -20.62
N LEU A 395 7.65 1.10 -20.16
CA LEU A 395 7.33 1.01 -18.73
C LEU A 395 7.31 -0.45 -18.30
N ILE A 396 7.89 -0.75 -17.14
CA ILE A 396 7.95 -2.10 -16.56
C ILE A 396 7.16 -2.07 -15.25
N PHE A 397 5.95 -2.63 -15.24
CA PHE A 397 5.12 -2.69 -14.04
C PHE A 397 5.44 -3.93 -13.19
N THR A 398 5.35 -3.73 -11.88
CA THR A 398 5.49 -4.72 -10.81
C THR A 398 4.35 -4.52 -9.82
N ASN A 399 4.00 -5.55 -9.04
CA ASN A 399 2.87 -5.46 -8.12
C ASN A 399 3.22 -4.77 -6.79
N THR A 400 4.49 -4.83 -6.35
CA THR A 400 4.93 -4.26 -5.06
C THR A 400 6.19 -3.43 -5.17
N ARG A 401 6.41 -2.50 -4.21
CA ARG A 401 7.64 -1.69 -4.14
C ARG A 401 8.91 -2.55 -4.05
N SER A 402 8.91 -3.62 -3.25
CA SER A 402 10.07 -4.50 -3.12
C SER A 402 10.36 -5.30 -4.39
N GLU A 403 9.35 -5.67 -5.17
CA GLU A 403 9.56 -6.32 -6.47
C GLU A 403 10.27 -5.39 -7.46
N ALA A 404 9.91 -4.10 -7.50
CA ALA A 404 10.60 -3.09 -8.31
C ALA A 404 12.08 -2.90 -7.91
N GLU A 405 12.36 -2.77 -6.61
CA GLU A 405 13.72 -2.60 -6.05
C GLU A 405 14.60 -3.85 -6.27
N VAL A 406 14.03 -5.06 -6.16
CA VAL A 406 14.73 -6.32 -6.49
C VAL A 406 14.96 -6.45 -7.99
N LEU A 407 13.99 -6.04 -8.82
CA LEU A 407 14.08 -6.14 -10.27
C LEU A 407 15.16 -5.20 -10.85
N ILE A 408 15.26 -3.95 -10.40
CA ILE A 408 16.33 -3.04 -10.84
C ILE A 408 17.72 -3.54 -10.41
N SER A 409 17.84 -4.15 -9.23
CA SER A 409 19.11 -4.71 -8.75
C SER A 409 19.57 -5.86 -9.64
N ARG A 410 18.67 -6.80 -9.96
CA ARG A 410 18.93 -7.92 -10.88
C ARG A 410 19.24 -7.48 -12.30
N ILE A 411 18.55 -6.46 -12.81
CA ILE A 411 18.82 -5.87 -14.13
C ILE A 411 20.24 -5.30 -14.17
N ARG A 412 20.66 -4.52 -13.17
CA ARG A 412 22.01 -3.92 -13.11
C ARG A 412 23.14 -4.93 -12.91
N LEU A 413 22.86 -6.10 -12.34
CA LEU A 413 23.81 -7.21 -12.24
C LEU A 413 24.00 -7.95 -13.58
N LEU A 414 22.96 -8.02 -14.41
CA LEU A 414 22.96 -8.76 -15.68
C LEU A 414 23.34 -7.89 -16.88
N ASP A 415 22.96 -6.61 -16.86
CA ASP A 415 23.15 -5.64 -17.95
C ASP A 415 23.40 -4.24 -17.35
N PRO A 416 24.65 -3.91 -16.96
CA PRO A 416 24.99 -2.63 -16.33
C PRO A 416 24.75 -1.40 -17.21
N ASP A 417 24.73 -1.58 -18.53
CA ASP A 417 24.53 -0.52 -19.52
C ASP A 417 23.03 -0.24 -19.81
N PHE A 418 22.11 -1.04 -19.26
CA PHE A 418 20.68 -0.84 -19.44
C PHE A 418 20.14 0.30 -18.56
N ARG A 419 19.70 1.40 -19.19
CA ARG A 419 19.41 2.68 -18.51
C ARG A 419 18.03 2.65 -17.86
N ALA A 420 17.94 2.14 -16.62
CA ALA A 420 16.69 2.03 -15.88
C ALA A 420 16.70 2.69 -14.50
N GLU A 421 15.57 3.31 -14.15
CA GLU A 421 15.24 3.83 -12.81
C GLU A 421 13.93 3.24 -12.26
N VAL A 422 13.72 3.38 -10.95
CA VAL A 422 12.50 2.95 -10.25
C VAL A 422 11.63 4.15 -9.90
N HIS A 423 10.31 3.99 -10.03
CA HIS A 423 9.32 4.99 -9.66
C HIS A 423 8.18 4.36 -8.83
N HIS A 424 8.12 4.68 -7.53
CA HIS A 424 7.01 4.33 -6.63
C HIS A 424 6.90 5.30 -5.45
N SER A 425 5.80 5.22 -4.69
CA SER A 425 5.43 6.19 -3.63
C SER A 425 6.51 6.45 -2.57
N SER A 426 7.31 5.45 -2.18
CA SER A 426 8.42 5.61 -1.23
C SER A 426 9.64 6.39 -1.77
N ILE A 427 9.69 6.74 -3.06
CA ILE A 427 10.82 7.48 -3.67
C ILE A 427 10.57 8.99 -3.63
N SER A 428 11.63 9.75 -3.34
CA SER A 428 11.59 11.21 -3.24
C SER A 428 11.04 11.86 -4.52
N LEU A 429 10.31 12.97 -4.36
CA LEU A 429 9.71 13.70 -5.47
C LEU A 429 10.74 14.09 -6.54
N GLU A 430 11.94 14.50 -6.13
CA GLU A 430 13.05 14.83 -7.01
C GLU A 430 13.48 13.65 -7.90
N ARG A 431 13.66 12.46 -7.33
CA ARG A 431 14.01 11.25 -8.10
C ARG A 431 12.87 10.80 -9.02
N ARG A 432 11.61 10.95 -8.58
CA ARG A 432 10.45 10.64 -9.44
C ARG A 432 10.37 11.59 -10.64
N LEU A 433 10.50 12.90 -10.43
CA LEU A 433 10.60 13.89 -11.50
C LEU A 433 11.82 13.65 -12.41
N SER A 434 12.94 13.16 -11.88
CA SER A 434 14.12 12.76 -12.66
C SER A 434 13.79 11.60 -13.61
N ALA A 435 13.20 10.52 -13.10
CA ALA A 435 12.82 9.35 -13.90
C ALA A 435 11.75 9.68 -14.96
N GLU A 436 10.70 10.42 -14.58
CA GLU A 436 9.67 10.95 -15.49
C GLU A 436 10.30 11.75 -16.64
N SER A 437 11.21 12.68 -16.30
CA SER A 437 11.85 13.56 -17.29
C SER A 437 12.92 12.85 -18.13
N GLY A 438 13.61 11.86 -17.56
CA GLY A 438 14.62 11.06 -18.25
C GLY A 438 14.00 10.17 -19.33
N LEU A 439 12.89 9.50 -19.01
CA LEU A 439 12.14 8.73 -20.00
C LEU A 439 11.57 9.64 -21.10
N LYS A 440 11.01 10.81 -20.73
CA LYS A 440 10.47 11.81 -21.68
C LYS A 440 11.52 12.44 -22.60
N ARG A 441 12.82 12.36 -22.26
CA ARG A 441 13.95 12.80 -23.10
C ARG A 441 14.65 11.68 -23.87
N GLY A 442 14.38 10.40 -23.55
CA GLY A 442 15.12 9.25 -24.08
C GLY A 442 16.46 8.98 -23.37
N ASP A 443 16.69 9.58 -22.19
CA ASP A 443 17.85 9.32 -21.35
C ASP A 443 17.78 7.95 -20.66
N LEU A 444 16.59 7.39 -20.54
CA LEU A 444 16.30 6.06 -19.97
C LEU A 444 15.67 5.15 -21.03
N ASP A 445 15.97 3.86 -20.96
CA ASP A 445 15.35 2.80 -21.76
C ASP A 445 14.09 2.24 -21.09
N ALA A 446 14.03 2.27 -19.75
CA ALA A 446 12.88 1.84 -18.98
C ALA A 446 12.69 2.62 -17.67
N VAL A 447 11.44 2.71 -17.21
CA VAL A 447 11.12 2.99 -15.81
C VAL A 447 10.36 1.82 -15.22
N ILE A 448 10.86 1.29 -14.11
CA ILE A 448 10.26 0.19 -13.35
C ILE A 448 9.34 0.80 -12.28
N CYS A 449 8.07 0.39 -12.23
CA CYS A 449 7.07 1.10 -11.44
C CYS A 449 5.98 0.21 -10.85
N THR A 450 5.30 0.75 -9.84
CA THR A 450 4.00 0.25 -9.34
C THR A 450 2.86 1.12 -9.90
N SER A 451 1.66 1.08 -9.32
CA SER A 451 0.50 1.93 -9.69
C SER A 451 0.79 3.44 -9.79
N SER A 452 1.90 3.92 -9.23
CA SER A 452 2.34 5.32 -9.33
C SER A 452 2.52 5.91 -10.74
N LEU A 453 2.65 5.10 -11.81
CA LEU A 453 2.63 5.55 -13.22
C LEU A 453 1.46 4.97 -14.04
N GLU A 454 0.49 4.34 -13.38
CA GLU A 454 -0.71 3.76 -14.01
C GLU A 454 -1.66 4.83 -14.58
N LEU A 455 -1.69 5.99 -13.92
CA LEU A 455 -2.68 7.04 -14.14
C LEU A 455 -2.05 8.34 -14.66
N GLY A 456 -2.68 8.92 -15.69
CA GLY A 456 -2.61 10.35 -16.03
C GLY A 456 -1.29 10.91 -16.60
N ILE A 457 -0.14 10.60 -16.02
CA ILE A 457 1.15 11.28 -16.24
C ILE A 457 1.64 11.07 -17.69
N ASP A 458 2.08 12.15 -18.34
CA ASP A 458 2.71 12.09 -19.67
C ASP A 458 4.23 11.93 -19.53
N VAL A 459 4.67 10.68 -19.46
CA VAL A 459 6.09 10.29 -19.52
C VAL A 459 6.64 10.28 -20.96
N GLY A 460 5.89 10.80 -21.95
CA GLY A 460 6.24 10.78 -23.37
C GLY A 460 5.74 9.53 -24.10
N THR A 461 6.28 9.30 -25.31
CA THR A 461 5.87 8.20 -26.18
C THR A 461 6.50 6.86 -25.76
N VAL A 462 5.82 6.16 -24.85
CA VAL A 462 6.13 4.76 -24.48
C VAL A 462 5.72 3.84 -25.63
N ASN A 463 6.63 2.97 -26.08
CA ASN A 463 6.41 2.08 -27.22
C ASN A 463 5.74 0.75 -26.81
N ALA A 464 6.12 0.19 -25.66
CA ALA A 464 5.47 -1.00 -25.08
C ALA A 464 5.42 -0.94 -23.55
N VAL A 465 4.52 -1.73 -22.95
CA VAL A 465 4.44 -1.94 -21.51
C VAL A 465 4.71 -3.39 -21.18
N ILE A 466 5.67 -3.63 -20.30
CA ILE A 466 5.99 -4.95 -19.76
C ILE A 466 5.40 -5.04 -18.36
N HIS A 467 4.85 -6.19 -18.00
CA HIS A 467 4.41 -6.52 -16.65
C HIS A 467 5.20 -7.74 -16.15
N TYR A 468 5.86 -7.61 -15.01
CA TYR A 468 6.54 -8.72 -14.37
C TYR A 468 5.58 -9.41 -13.40
N GLY A 469 5.38 -10.71 -13.57
CA GLY A 469 4.26 -11.47 -12.99
C GLY A 469 2.89 -11.04 -13.53
N SER A 470 1.82 -11.73 -13.13
CA SER A 470 0.45 -11.33 -13.43
C SER A 470 0.09 -9.96 -12.84
N PRO A 471 -0.68 -9.11 -13.54
CA PRO A 471 -1.21 -7.83 -13.04
C PRO A 471 -2.37 -7.99 -12.03
N ARG A 472 -2.82 -9.23 -11.76
CA ARG A 472 -3.94 -9.63 -10.89
C ARG A 472 -5.34 -9.18 -11.34
N GLN A 473 -5.46 -8.05 -12.04
CA GLN A 473 -6.73 -7.44 -12.49
C GLN A 473 -6.68 -6.98 -13.95
N VAL A 474 -7.81 -7.10 -14.65
CA VAL A 474 -8.02 -6.75 -16.06
C VAL A 474 -8.03 -5.23 -16.24
N THR A 475 -8.79 -4.52 -15.43
CA THR A 475 -8.79 -3.04 -15.34
C THR A 475 -7.37 -2.49 -15.19
N LYS A 476 -6.59 -3.02 -14.25
CA LYS A 476 -5.20 -2.62 -14.03
C LYS A 476 -4.30 -2.92 -15.23
N LEU A 477 -4.46 -4.07 -15.88
CA LEU A 477 -3.75 -4.36 -17.14
C LEU A 477 -4.08 -3.34 -18.24
N VAL A 478 -5.35 -3.00 -18.44
CA VAL A 478 -5.79 -2.08 -19.50
C VAL A 478 -5.38 -0.63 -19.19
N GLN A 479 -5.39 -0.19 -17.93
CA GLN A 479 -4.83 1.10 -17.50
C GLN A 479 -3.32 1.19 -17.79
N ARG A 480 -2.57 0.15 -17.40
CA ARG A 480 -1.10 0.04 -17.60
C ARG A 480 -0.74 -0.02 -19.08
N VAL A 481 -1.26 -0.99 -19.83
CA VAL A 481 -1.00 -1.14 -21.28
C VAL A 481 -1.55 0.05 -22.08
N GLY A 482 -2.57 0.74 -21.59
CA GLY A 482 -3.04 2.01 -22.14
C GLY A 482 -2.00 3.15 -22.13
N ARG A 483 -0.88 3.01 -21.39
CA ARG A 483 0.28 3.92 -21.47
C ARG A 483 1.07 3.78 -22.79
N SER A 484 1.10 2.60 -23.42
CA SER A 484 1.83 2.43 -24.69
C SER A 484 1.04 3.00 -25.86
N GLY A 485 1.77 3.52 -26.86
CA GLY A 485 1.18 3.98 -28.12
C GLY A 485 0.07 5.01 -27.90
N HIS A 486 0.30 6.05 -27.08
CA HIS A 486 -0.74 7.01 -26.66
C HIS A 486 -1.44 7.81 -27.78
N SER A 487 -0.96 7.78 -29.02
CA SER A 487 -1.61 8.42 -30.17
C SER A 487 -2.84 7.64 -30.66
N LEU A 488 -3.87 8.34 -31.15
CA LEU A 488 -4.99 7.72 -31.86
C LEU A 488 -4.48 6.86 -33.04
N GLY A 489 -5.11 5.70 -33.25
CA GLY A 489 -4.75 4.76 -34.31
C GLY A 489 -3.51 3.87 -34.05
N ARG A 490 -2.73 4.10 -32.98
CA ARG A 490 -1.62 3.20 -32.61
C ARG A 490 -2.09 2.01 -31.77
N VAL A 491 -1.46 0.86 -32.03
CA VAL A 491 -1.56 -0.36 -31.21
C VAL A 491 -1.03 -0.07 -29.80
N SER A 492 -1.74 -0.52 -28.77
CA SER A 492 -1.24 -0.57 -27.40
C SER A 492 -0.59 -1.95 -27.17
N ARG A 493 0.74 -1.97 -27.05
CA ARG A 493 1.52 -3.19 -26.81
C ARG A 493 1.71 -3.48 -25.34
N GLY A 494 1.40 -4.72 -24.96
CA GLY A 494 1.58 -5.29 -23.63
C GLY A 494 2.32 -6.62 -23.68
N LEU A 495 3.20 -6.86 -22.72
CA LEU A 495 3.81 -8.18 -22.48
C LEU A 495 3.70 -8.51 -21.00
N ILE A 496 3.12 -9.66 -20.65
CA ILE A 496 3.13 -10.20 -19.29
C ILE A 496 4.17 -11.32 -19.22
N ILE A 497 5.13 -11.21 -18.31
CA ILE A 497 6.18 -12.21 -18.07
C ILE A 497 5.83 -12.95 -16.78
N ALA A 498 5.15 -14.09 -16.91
CA ALA A 498 4.64 -14.87 -15.79
C ALA A 498 5.77 -15.50 -14.96
N VAL A 499 5.58 -15.63 -13.64
CA VAL A 499 6.64 -16.13 -12.72
C VAL A 499 6.59 -17.63 -12.40
N ASP A 500 5.43 -18.26 -12.53
CA ASP A 500 5.16 -19.69 -12.30
C ASP A 500 3.90 -20.12 -13.11
N GLU A 501 3.51 -21.40 -13.08
CA GLU A 501 2.41 -21.91 -13.94
C GLU A 501 1.05 -21.31 -13.60
N ASP A 502 0.74 -21.10 -12.31
CA ASP A 502 -0.51 -20.44 -11.89
C ASP A 502 -0.55 -19.00 -12.40
N ASP A 503 0.57 -18.30 -12.26
CA ASP A 503 0.74 -16.93 -12.72
C ASP A 503 0.64 -16.83 -14.25
N ALA A 504 1.05 -17.86 -14.98
CA ALA A 504 0.91 -17.96 -16.44
C ALA A 504 -0.54 -18.18 -16.89
N LEU A 505 -1.27 -19.10 -16.25
CA LEU A 505 -2.69 -19.32 -16.51
C LEU A 505 -3.54 -18.08 -16.16
N GLU A 506 -3.20 -17.40 -15.05
CA GLU A 506 -3.85 -16.16 -14.64
C GLU A 506 -3.54 -15.01 -15.61
N ALA A 507 -2.28 -14.83 -16.01
CA ALA A 507 -1.87 -13.84 -17.01
C ALA A 507 -2.57 -14.06 -18.36
N ALA A 508 -2.68 -15.32 -18.80
CA ALA A 508 -3.39 -15.70 -20.02
C ALA A 508 -4.87 -15.28 -19.95
N VAL A 509 -5.57 -15.65 -18.87
CA VAL A 509 -6.97 -15.23 -18.62
C VAL A 509 -7.10 -13.72 -18.62
N ILE A 510 -6.26 -12.98 -17.90
CA ILE A 510 -6.37 -11.51 -17.81
C ILE A 510 -6.09 -10.85 -19.17
N ALA A 511 -5.10 -11.32 -19.95
CA ALA A 511 -4.81 -10.82 -21.29
C ALA A 511 -5.97 -11.04 -22.26
N ARG A 512 -6.57 -12.24 -22.24
CA ARG A 512 -7.74 -12.62 -23.04
C ARG A 512 -8.97 -11.79 -22.66
N ARG A 513 -9.23 -11.60 -21.36
CA ARG A 513 -10.32 -10.76 -20.85
C ARG A 513 -10.13 -9.28 -21.20
N ALA A 514 -8.91 -8.75 -21.10
CA ALA A 514 -8.58 -7.38 -21.49
C ALA A 514 -8.86 -7.14 -22.98
N THR A 515 -8.42 -8.06 -23.82
CA THR A 515 -8.64 -8.02 -25.28
C THR A 515 -10.12 -8.13 -25.64
N ALA A 516 -10.90 -8.89 -24.87
CA ALA A 516 -12.35 -9.01 -25.01
C ALA A 516 -13.17 -7.87 -24.34
N GLY A 517 -12.51 -6.93 -23.64
CA GLY A 517 -13.18 -5.84 -22.91
C GLY A 517 -13.93 -6.27 -21.64
N LEU A 518 -13.64 -7.47 -21.11
CA LEU A 518 -14.29 -8.09 -19.94
C LEU A 518 -13.64 -7.63 -18.61
N LEU A 519 -13.80 -6.34 -18.32
CA LEU A 519 -13.31 -5.66 -17.11
C LEU A 519 -14.06 -6.10 -15.84
N GLU A 520 -13.50 -5.81 -14.67
CA GLU A 520 -14.19 -5.92 -13.38
C GLU A 520 -15.32 -4.89 -13.21
N ASP A 521 -16.34 -5.26 -12.41
CA ASP A 521 -17.44 -4.37 -12.01
C ASP A 521 -17.03 -3.38 -10.92
N LEU A 522 -17.65 -2.19 -10.95
CA LEU A 522 -17.33 -1.05 -10.09
C LEU A 522 -17.98 -1.19 -8.70
N VAL A 523 -17.18 -1.40 -7.64
CA VAL A 523 -17.69 -1.62 -6.27
C VAL A 523 -17.75 -0.31 -5.48
N ILE A 524 -18.90 0.37 -5.51
CA ILE A 524 -19.10 1.66 -4.81
C ILE A 524 -19.44 1.43 -3.32
N PRO A 525 -18.68 1.98 -2.35
CA PRO A 525 -18.92 1.79 -0.92
C PRO A 525 -20.31 2.24 -0.45
N HIS A 526 -20.96 1.45 0.40
CA HIS A 526 -22.32 1.74 0.87
C HIS A 526 -22.35 2.48 2.21
N ALA A 527 -22.85 3.72 2.21
CA ALA A 527 -23.06 4.57 3.39
C ALA A 527 -21.93 4.56 4.46
N PRO A 528 -20.64 4.77 4.10
CA PRO A 528 -19.53 4.71 5.05
C PRO A 528 -19.68 5.70 6.21
N ARG A 529 -19.72 5.20 7.44
CA ARG A 529 -20.16 5.95 8.63
C ARG A 529 -19.14 6.97 9.14
N ASP A 530 -17.85 6.73 8.89
CA ASP A 530 -16.79 7.70 9.16
C ASP A 530 -16.83 8.88 8.20
N VAL A 531 -17.13 8.64 6.92
CA VAL A 531 -17.44 9.69 5.94
C VAL A 531 -18.70 10.46 6.34
N LEU A 532 -19.76 9.79 6.80
CA LEU A 532 -20.99 10.45 7.27
C LEU A 532 -20.70 11.44 8.39
N VAL A 533 -20.03 11.00 9.47
CA VAL A 533 -19.64 11.86 10.61
C VAL A 533 -18.79 13.05 10.14
N GLN A 534 -17.85 12.84 9.21
CA GLN A 534 -16.96 13.89 8.70
C GLN A 534 -17.67 14.89 7.76
N GLN A 535 -18.67 14.44 6.99
CA GLN A 535 -19.50 15.33 6.15
C GLN A 535 -20.52 16.10 6.97
N VAL A 536 -21.17 15.49 7.96
CA VAL A 536 -22.07 16.18 8.91
C VAL A 536 -21.30 17.26 9.68
N ALA A 537 -20.06 16.97 10.10
CA ALA A 537 -19.17 17.95 10.69
C ALA A 537 -18.89 19.16 9.75
N GLY A 538 -18.67 18.91 8.46
CA GLY A 538 -18.53 19.96 7.45
C GLY A 538 -19.79 20.81 7.27
N ILE A 539 -20.97 20.17 7.20
CA ILE A 539 -22.26 20.86 7.04
C ILE A 539 -22.59 21.72 8.27
N LEU A 540 -22.29 21.24 9.48
CA LEU A 540 -22.46 22.03 10.70
C LEU A 540 -21.54 23.27 10.73
N LEU A 541 -20.31 23.19 10.20
CA LEU A 541 -19.44 24.36 10.07
C LEU A 541 -20.00 25.41 9.09
N GLU A 542 -20.73 24.99 8.07
CA GLU A 542 -21.39 25.87 7.09
C GLU A 542 -22.63 26.58 7.67
N ASP A 543 -23.61 25.82 8.16
CA ASP A 543 -24.95 26.35 8.49
C ASP A 543 -25.14 26.67 9.98
N ARG A 544 -24.24 26.19 10.85
CA ARG A 544 -24.29 26.24 12.33
C ARG A 544 -25.43 25.45 12.99
N VAL A 545 -26.60 25.37 12.37
CA VAL A 545 -27.75 24.57 12.79
C VAL A 545 -28.44 24.00 11.55
N ILE A 546 -28.84 22.73 11.59
CA ILE A 546 -29.60 22.08 10.50
C ILE A 546 -30.63 21.11 11.09
N LYS A 547 -31.83 21.01 10.49
CA LYS A 547 -32.80 19.98 10.88
C LYS A 547 -32.34 18.61 10.39
N VAL A 548 -32.67 17.55 11.13
CA VAL A 548 -32.36 16.17 10.73
C VAL A 548 -33.02 15.82 9.40
N ALA A 549 -34.27 16.25 9.17
CA ALA A 549 -34.97 16.08 7.90
C ALA A 549 -34.25 16.76 6.71
N ASP A 550 -33.78 18.01 6.88
CA ASP A 550 -33.06 18.76 5.84
C ASP A 550 -31.68 18.13 5.55
N LEU A 551 -31.00 17.65 6.61
CA LEU A 551 -29.72 16.95 6.52
C LEU A 551 -29.86 15.58 5.83
N LEU A 552 -30.88 14.81 6.18
CA LEU A 552 -31.21 13.52 5.56
C LEU A 552 -31.56 13.69 4.08
N ALA A 553 -32.39 14.70 3.77
CA ALA A 553 -32.75 15.04 2.40
C ALA A 553 -31.52 15.47 1.57
N LEU A 554 -30.57 16.22 2.15
CA LEU A 554 -29.32 16.57 1.49
C LEU A 554 -28.44 15.35 1.22
N LEU A 555 -28.25 14.47 2.22
CA LEU A 555 -27.41 13.28 2.12
C LEU A 555 -27.97 12.28 1.09
N ARG A 556 -29.28 12.01 1.11
CA ARG A 556 -29.95 11.09 0.17
C ARG A 556 -29.87 11.49 -1.31
N ARG A 557 -29.49 12.73 -1.63
CA ARG A 557 -29.22 13.16 -3.03
C ARG A 557 -27.87 12.68 -3.56
N SER A 558 -27.03 12.09 -2.72
CA SER A 558 -25.75 11.49 -3.10
C SER A 558 -25.87 9.96 -3.17
N TYR A 559 -25.28 9.34 -4.20
CA TYR A 559 -25.45 7.91 -4.48
C TYR A 559 -25.08 6.97 -3.31
N PRO A 560 -24.01 7.19 -2.54
CA PRO A 560 -23.64 6.31 -1.42
C PRO A 560 -24.60 6.36 -0.22
N TYR A 561 -25.43 7.40 -0.11
CA TYR A 561 -26.36 7.64 1.02
C TYR A 561 -27.82 7.71 0.60
N ARG A 562 -28.15 7.38 -0.65
CA ARG A 562 -29.52 7.37 -1.20
C ARG A 562 -30.51 6.59 -0.32
N ASP A 563 -30.05 5.49 0.27
CA ASP A 563 -30.83 4.54 1.09
C ASP A 563 -30.67 4.78 2.62
N LEU A 564 -29.91 5.80 3.04
CA LEU A 564 -29.62 6.12 4.45
C LEU A 564 -30.93 6.32 5.24
N SER A 565 -31.10 5.68 6.40
CA SER A 565 -32.29 5.85 7.24
C SER A 565 -32.18 7.07 8.16
N GLU A 566 -33.30 7.56 8.68
CA GLU A 566 -33.30 8.59 9.73
C GLU A 566 -32.68 8.05 11.03
N ALA A 567 -32.86 6.75 11.32
CA ALA A 567 -32.27 6.11 12.49
C ALA A 567 -30.73 6.03 12.41
N ASP A 568 -30.15 5.69 11.25
CA ASP A 568 -28.68 5.71 11.04
C ASP A 568 -28.13 7.14 11.23
N LEU A 569 -28.83 8.15 10.73
CA LEU A 569 -28.42 9.55 10.88
C LEU A 569 -28.54 10.03 12.33
N SER A 570 -29.63 9.67 13.03
CA SER A 570 -29.80 9.95 14.46
C SER A 570 -28.72 9.26 15.30
N GLU A 571 -28.38 7.99 15.02
CA GLU A 571 -27.29 7.28 15.68
C GLU A 571 -25.94 7.99 15.46
N ALA A 572 -25.66 8.46 14.25
CA ALA A 572 -24.46 9.25 13.96
C ALA A 572 -24.42 10.58 14.73
N LEU A 573 -25.57 11.25 14.85
CA LEU A 573 -25.71 12.52 15.60
C LEU A 573 -25.62 12.34 17.13
N ASP A 574 -26.18 11.26 17.67
CA ASP A 574 -26.04 10.87 19.08
C ASP A 574 -24.60 10.47 19.40
N PHE A 575 -23.94 9.69 18.54
CA PHE A 575 -22.50 9.40 18.64
C PHE A 575 -21.66 10.69 18.66
N MET A 576 -21.87 11.60 17.70
CA MET A 576 -21.17 12.90 17.64
C MET A 576 -21.44 13.80 18.86
N SER A 577 -22.58 13.62 19.54
CA SER A 577 -22.97 14.35 20.74
C SER A 577 -22.45 13.72 22.05
N GLY A 578 -22.25 12.41 22.05
CA GLY A 578 -21.70 11.62 23.16
C GLY A 578 -20.21 11.83 23.37
N LEU A 579 -19.45 12.04 22.29
CA LEU A 579 -18.00 12.33 22.29
C LEU A 579 -17.60 13.43 23.29
N ARG A 580 -16.37 13.35 23.82
CA ARG A 580 -15.84 14.25 24.85
C ARG A 580 -14.44 14.75 24.49
N PRO A 581 -14.27 16.03 24.08
CA PRO A 581 -15.31 17.00 23.72
C PRO A 581 -16.13 16.58 22.47
N PRO A 582 -17.39 17.02 22.36
CA PRO A 582 -18.31 16.61 21.30
C PRO A 582 -18.00 17.25 19.95
N LEU A 583 -18.47 16.61 18.87
CA LEU A 583 -18.44 17.15 17.51
C LEU A 583 -19.76 17.84 17.13
N ALA A 584 -20.89 17.38 17.65
CA ALA A 584 -22.20 17.97 17.44
C ALA A 584 -22.95 18.17 18.77
N ARG A 585 -24.08 18.88 18.71
CA ARG A 585 -25.18 18.74 19.66
C ARG A 585 -26.44 18.35 18.91
N TYR A 586 -27.01 17.20 19.24
CA TYR A 586 -28.29 16.74 18.72
C TYR A 586 -29.39 16.98 19.75
N SER A 587 -30.56 17.44 19.29
CA SER A 587 -31.78 17.46 20.06
C SER A 587 -32.87 16.72 19.27
N GLN A 588 -33.30 15.58 19.81
CA GLN A 588 -34.43 14.82 19.26
C GLN A 588 -35.74 15.63 19.36
N ALA A 589 -35.90 16.45 20.41
CA ALA A 589 -37.09 17.29 20.62
C ALA A 589 -37.20 18.45 19.62
N ASP A 590 -36.07 19.07 19.24
CA ASP A 590 -36.05 20.14 18.22
C ASP A 590 -35.94 19.57 16.79
N GLY A 591 -35.73 18.26 16.63
CA GLY A 591 -35.47 17.60 15.36
C GLY A 591 -34.23 18.14 14.64
N ALA A 592 -33.20 18.58 15.38
CA ALA A 592 -32.11 19.41 14.85
C ALA A 592 -30.73 19.12 15.45
N ALA A 593 -29.70 19.36 14.64
CA ALA A 593 -28.29 19.28 14.98
C ALA A 593 -27.64 20.67 14.97
N TYR A 594 -26.78 20.93 15.94
CA TYR A 594 -26.17 22.24 16.23
C TYR A 594 -24.66 22.09 16.38
N VAL A 595 -23.91 23.14 16.03
CA VAL A 595 -22.49 23.26 16.38
C VAL A 595 -22.33 23.34 17.92
N PRO A 596 -21.38 22.62 18.53
CA PRO A 596 -21.10 22.73 19.96
C PRO A 596 -20.72 24.15 20.39
N ALA A 597 -21.00 24.50 21.66
CA ALA A 597 -20.77 25.84 22.22
C ALA A 597 -19.33 26.38 22.04
N SER A 598 -18.34 25.50 21.84
CA SER A 598 -17.07 25.86 21.21
C SER A 598 -16.88 25.05 19.93
N ALA A 599 -16.93 25.74 18.78
CA ALA A 599 -16.68 25.15 17.47
C ALA A 599 -15.22 24.68 17.28
N ARG A 600 -14.33 24.93 18.24
CA ARG A 600 -12.89 24.63 18.12
C ARG A 600 -12.60 23.16 17.83
N ARG A 601 -13.14 22.23 18.63
CA ARG A 601 -12.93 20.79 18.42
C ARG A 601 -13.44 20.32 17.07
N LEU A 602 -14.60 20.83 16.65
CA LEU A 602 -15.23 20.52 15.36
C LEU A 602 -14.35 21.00 14.18
N LEU A 603 -13.80 22.21 14.29
CA LEU A 603 -12.89 22.79 13.30
C LEU A 603 -11.56 22.01 13.22
N GLU A 604 -10.96 21.69 14.36
CA GLU A 604 -9.75 20.86 14.46
C GLU A 604 -10.00 19.47 13.84
N TYR A 605 -11.09 18.80 14.23
CA TYR A 605 -11.50 17.51 13.68
C TYR A 605 -11.70 17.55 12.15
N HIS A 606 -12.44 18.53 11.63
CA HIS A 606 -12.71 18.62 10.19
C HIS A 606 -11.44 18.77 9.35
N PHE A 607 -10.47 19.57 9.83
CA PHE A 607 -9.18 19.73 9.16
C PHE A 607 -8.21 18.55 9.34
N GLU A 608 -8.26 17.84 10.47
CA GLU A 608 -7.47 16.61 10.70
C GLU A 608 -8.02 15.38 9.96
N THR A 609 -9.27 15.42 9.48
CA THR A 609 -9.94 14.27 8.81
C THR A 609 -10.38 14.55 7.37
N LEU A 610 -9.82 15.57 6.72
CA LEU A 610 -10.14 15.92 5.32
C LEU A 610 -9.99 14.75 4.34
N THR A 611 -8.95 13.94 4.49
CA THR A 611 -8.65 12.78 3.63
C THR A 611 -9.08 11.49 4.34
N MET A 612 -9.79 10.62 3.64
CA MET A 612 -10.19 9.31 4.17
C MET A 612 -9.10 8.24 4.06
N ILE A 613 -8.09 8.47 3.21
CA ILE A 613 -6.88 7.64 3.16
C ILE A 613 -6.28 7.55 4.57
N PRO A 614 -5.97 6.34 5.10
CA PRO A 614 -5.27 6.20 6.37
C PRO A 614 -3.92 6.90 6.37
N GLU A 615 -3.44 7.27 7.55
CA GLU A 615 -2.03 7.61 7.76
C GLU A 615 -1.38 6.42 8.46
N GLU A 616 -0.63 5.63 7.69
CA GLU A 616 0.19 4.54 8.20
C GLU A 616 1.39 5.11 8.95
N PRO A 617 1.59 4.76 10.24
CA PRO A 617 2.80 5.09 10.95
C PRO A 617 4.00 4.46 10.26
N LYS A 618 5.10 5.21 10.18
CA LYS A 618 6.33 4.77 9.51
C LYS A 618 7.44 4.54 10.52
N TYR A 619 8.10 3.40 10.41
CA TYR A 619 9.31 3.07 11.15
C TYR A 619 10.53 3.55 10.37
N VAL A 620 11.41 4.29 11.01
CA VAL A 620 12.70 4.68 10.41
C VAL A 620 13.64 3.47 10.46
N VAL A 621 14.26 3.12 9.33
CA VAL A 621 15.29 2.09 9.27
C VAL A 621 16.66 2.74 9.44
N ILE A 622 17.43 2.29 10.43
CA ILE A 622 18.76 2.82 10.75
C ILE A 622 19.80 1.69 10.80
N ARG A 623 21.05 2.00 10.44
CA ARG A 623 22.21 1.16 10.77
C ARG A 623 22.44 1.14 12.29
N GLU A 624 23.25 0.21 12.78
CA GLU A 624 23.73 0.21 14.19
C GLU A 624 24.48 1.49 14.59
N ASP A 625 25.06 2.25 13.63
CA ASP A 625 25.68 3.56 13.88
C ASP A 625 24.68 4.74 14.00
N GLY A 626 23.38 4.47 13.82
CA GLY A 626 22.30 5.46 13.87
C GLY A 626 22.01 6.18 12.54
N SER A 627 22.74 5.89 11.46
CA SER A 627 22.50 6.52 10.15
C SER A 627 21.22 6.01 9.48
N PRO A 628 20.36 6.90 8.95
CA PRO A 628 19.09 6.51 8.33
C PRO A 628 19.27 5.95 6.91
N ILE A 629 18.65 4.81 6.66
CA ILE A 629 18.62 4.12 5.36
C ILE A 629 17.33 4.45 4.59
N GLY A 630 16.19 4.50 5.31
CA GLY A 630 14.87 4.72 4.71
C GLY A 630 13.75 4.53 5.73
N VAL A 631 12.57 4.16 5.25
CA VAL A 631 11.37 3.92 6.08
C VAL A 631 10.63 2.66 5.66
N LEU A 632 10.01 2.00 6.63
CA LEU A 632 9.05 0.90 6.46
C LEU A 632 7.69 1.34 7.02
N ASP A 633 6.61 0.76 6.51
CA ASP A 633 5.25 1.03 6.99
C ASP A 633 4.91 0.07 8.15
N GLU A 634 4.18 0.54 9.18
CA GLU A 634 3.94 -0.20 10.44
C GLU A 634 3.39 -1.62 10.23
N GLU A 635 2.55 -1.82 9.21
CA GLU A 635 1.98 -3.12 8.83
C GLU A 635 3.05 -4.16 8.45
N PHE A 636 4.07 -3.74 7.71
CA PHE A 636 5.23 -4.57 7.38
C PHE A 636 6.04 -4.92 8.63
N VAL A 637 6.19 -3.95 9.55
CA VAL A 637 6.95 -4.16 10.78
C VAL A 637 6.22 -5.11 11.74
N ALA A 638 4.91 -4.96 11.90
CA ALA A 638 4.10 -5.82 12.75
C ALA A 638 3.89 -7.23 12.18
N GLY A 639 3.79 -7.37 10.85
CA GLY A 639 3.53 -8.64 10.18
C GLY A 639 4.76 -9.48 9.82
N TYR A 640 5.91 -8.85 9.53
CA TYR A 640 7.08 -9.53 8.95
C TYR A 640 8.40 -9.25 9.69
N VAL A 641 8.60 -8.05 10.24
CA VAL A 641 9.90 -7.67 10.85
C VAL A 641 10.05 -8.24 12.26
N SER A 642 10.83 -9.32 12.36
CA SER A 642 11.33 -9.86 13.63
C SER A 642 12.86 -10.00 13.59
N ILE A 643 13.50 -10.15 14.76
CA ILE A 643 14.97 -10.17 14.86
C ILE A 643 15.53 -11.37 14.09
N GLY A 644 16.50 -11.11 13.21
CA GLY A 644 17.10 -12.08 12.29
C GLY A 644 16.46 -12.15 10.89
N VAL A 645 15.29 -11.56 10.69
CA VAL A 645 14.65 -11.47 9.36
C VAL A 645 15.47 -10.59 8.41
N LYS A 646 15.46 -10.93 7.12
CA LYS A 646 16.08 -10.10 6.07
C LYS A 646 15.05 -9.41 5.16
N PHE A 647 15.39 -8.23 4.66
CA PHE A 647 14.61 -7.50 3.67
C PHE A 647 15.48 -6.58 2.80
N VAL A 648 15.07 -6.31 1.56
CA VAL A 648 15.71 -5.31 0.69
C VAL A 648 15.09 -3.91 0.90
N LEU A 649 15.95 -2.90 1.03
CA LEU A 649 15.58 -1.48 1.06
C LEU A 649 16.68 -0.64 0.39
N ALA A 650 16.28 0.30 -0.48
CA ALA A 650 17.18 1.13 -1.28
C ALA A 650 18.23 0.32 -2.08
N GLY A 651 17.78 -0.72 -2.77
CA GLY A 651 18.60 -1.61 -3.59
C GLY A 651 19.56 -2.54 -2.86
N ARG A 652 19.59 -2.56 -1.52
CA ARG A 652 20.50 -3.42 -0.71
C ARG A 652 19.72 -4.30 0.28
N PRO A 653 20.20 -5.52 0.60
CA PRO A 653 19.60 -6.38 1.62
C PRO A 653 20.13 -6.05 3.03
N TRP A 654 19.24 -6.15 4.01
CA TRP A 654 19.48 -5.80 5.41
C TRP A 654 18.99 -6.91 6.34
N VAL A 655 19.65 -7.10 7.48
CA VAL A 655 19.25 -8.04 8.54
C VAL A 655 18.77 -7.28 9.77
N VAL A 656 17.59 -7.62 10.28
CA VAL A 656 16.99 -7.01 11.48
C VAL A 656 17.78 -7.41 12.73
N LYS A 657 18.34 -6.42 13.42
CA LYS A 657 19.02 -6.59 14.72
C LYS A 657 18.08 -6.31 15.88
N GLN A 658 17.26 -5.26 15.76
CA GLN A 658 16.33 -4.84 16.80
C GLN A 658 15.12 -4.11 16.21
N VAL A 659 13.95 -4.30 16.82
CA VAL A 659 12.76 -3.48 16.58
C VAL A 659 12.51 -2.63 17.82
N LEU A 660 12.35 -1.33 17.61
CA LEU A 660 12.06 -0.30 18.61
C LEU A 660 10.77 0.43 18.23
N GLU A 661 10.18 1.18 19.15
CA GLU A 661 8.97 1.96 18.86
C GLU A 661 9.25 3.01 17.76
N GLY A 662 8.67 2.80 16.56
CA GLY A 662 8.90 3.64 15.38
C GLY A 662 10.29 3.55 14.74
N THR A 663 11.12 2.54 15.06
CA THR A 663 12.47 2.40 14.47
C THR A 663 12.88 0.92 14.32
N VAL A 664 13.53 0.57 13.22
CA VAL A 664 14.14 -0.76 12.99
C VAL A 664 15.65 -0.58 12.83
N VAL A 665 16.43 -1.29 13.65
CA VAL A 665 17.90 -1.30 13.59
C VAL A 665 18.36 -2.49 12.76
N VAL A 666 19.24 -2.24 11.78
CA VAL A 666 19.72 -3.26 10.83
C VAL A 666 21.23 -3.25 10.63
N GLU A 667 21.74 -4.39 10.17
CA GLU A 667 23.07 -4.58 9.58
C GLU A 667 22.93 -4.88 8.09
N GLU A 668 23.94 -4.53 7.29
CA GLU A 668 23.99 -4.81 5.86
C GLU A 668 24.32 -6.30 5.61
N SER A 669 23.81 -6.90 4.52
CA SER A 669 24.06 -8.31 4.20
C SER A 669 24.67 -8.47 2.81
N ASP A 670 25.55 -9.46 2.65
CA ASP A 670 26.10 -9.86 1.34
C ASP A 670 25.22 -10.91 0.63
N ASP A 671 24.12 -11.35 1.25
CA ASP A 671 23.15 -12.29 0.70
C ASP A 671 21.84 -11.56 0.28
N PRO A 672 21.65 -11.28 -1.02
CA PRO A 672 20.43 -10.66 -1.55
C PRO A 672 19.28 -11.66 -1.80
N LEU A 673 19.48 -12.96 -1.56
CA LEU A 673 18.53 -14.02 -1.92
C LEU A 673 17.58 -14.35 -0.77
N GLY A 674 18.08 -14.34 0.47
CA GLY A 674 17.26 -14.54 1.67
C GLY A 674 16.35 -13.37 2.06
N ALA A 675 16.23 -12.33 1.23
CA ALA A 675 15.78 -10.99 1.64
C ALA A 675 14.55 -10.44 0.86
N ILE A 676 13.60 -11.30 0.46
CA ILE A 676 12.42 -10.93 -0.34
C ILE A 676 11.12 -11.08 0.47
N PRO A 677 10.57 -9.99 1.05
CA PRO A 677 9.27 -10.01 1.70
C PRO A 677 8.10 -9.81 0.71
N SER A 678 6.93 -10.31 1.07
CA SER A 678 5.64 -9.85 0.53
C SER A 678 5.01 -8.77 1.43
N TRP A 679 4.66 -7.61 0.86
CA TRP A 679 3.96 -6.53 1.57
C TRP A 679 2.45 -6.80 1.57
N VAL A 680 1.88 -7.09 2.74
CA VAL A 680 0.43 -7.39 2.90
C VAL A 680 -0.45 -6.21 2.45
N GLY A 681 0.00 -4.97 2.68
CA GLY A 681 -0.73 -3.75 2.33
C GLY A 681 -0.77 -3.38 0.84
N GLU A 682 -0.04 -4.10 -0.03
CA GLU A 682 -0.04 -3.86 -1.49
C GLU A 682 -0.51 -5.08 -2.32
N GLU A 683 -1.07 -6.11 -1.71
CA GLU A 683 -1.52 -7.31 -2.45
C GLU A 683 -2.81 -7.03 -3.26
N ILE A 684 -2.65 -6.77 -4.56
CA ILE A 684 -3.76 -6.58 -5.50
C ILE A 684 -4.58 -7.88 -5.57
N PRO A 685 -5.88 -7.88 -5.22
CA PRO A 685 -6.68 -9.09 -5.16
C PRO A 685 -7.09 -9.56 -6.57
N VAL A 686 -6.82 -10.83 -6.86
CA VAL A 686 -7.35 -11.53 -8.04
C VAL A 686 -8.88 -11.69 -7.89
N PRO A 687 -9.68 -11.19 -8.85
CA PRO A 687 -11.14 -11.31 -8.82
C PRO A 687 -11.65 -12.75 -8.91
N LEU A 688 -12.90 -12.93 -8.46
CA LEU A 688 -13.64 -14.19 -8.56
C LEU A 688 -13.75 -14.66 -10.03
N GLU A 689 -13.99 -13.74 -10.94
CA GLU A 689 -14.24 -14.01 -12.37
C GLU A 689 -12.97 -14.53 -13.05
N VAL A 690 -11.82 -13.93 -12.72
CA VAL A 690 -10.49 -14.37 -13.19
C VAL A 690 -10.17 -15.75 -12.62
N ALA A 691 -10.36 -15.95 -11.31
CA ALA A 691 -10.05 -17.22 -10.67
C ALA A 691 -10.92 -18.37 -11.18
N ARG A 692 -12.23 -18.14 -11.40
CA ARG A 692 -13.15 -19.11 -12.00
C ARG A 692 -12.81 -19.41 -13.46
N GLU A 693 -12.39 -18.41 -14.24
CA GLU A 693 -11.96 -18.63 -15.63
C GLU A 693 -10.65 -19.45 -15.69
N VAL A 694 -9.72 -19.28 -14.74
CA VAL A 694 -8.55 -20.17 -14.56
C VAL A 694 -8.98 -21.60 -14.17
N GLY A 695 -9.98 -21.75 -13.30
CA GLY A 695 -10.54 -23.06 -12.93
C GLY A 695 -11.18 -23.81 -14.11
N ALA A 696 -11.91 -23.08 -14.96
CA ALA A 696 -12.44 -23.62 -16.21
C ALA A 696 -11.32 -23.95 -17.21
N LEU A 697 -10.30 -23.09 -17.33
CA LEU A 697 -9.13 -23.31 -18.18
C LEU A 697 -8.35 -24.57 -17.77
N ARG A 698 -8.18 -24.81 -16.47
CA ARG A 698 -7.59 -26.07 -15.94
C ARG A 698 -8.37 -27.30 -16.40
N ARG A 699 -9.72 -27.30 -16.36
CA ARG A 699 -10.54 -28.39 -16.94
C ARG A 699 -10.27 -28.56 -18.44
N ARG A 700 -10.26 -27.46 -19.20
CA ARG A 700 -10.10 -27.50 -20.66
C ARG A 700 -8.71 -27.97 -21.10
N ILE A 701 -7.67 -27.67 -20.33
CA ILE A 701 -6.32 -28.22 -20.52
C ILE A 701 -6.32 -29.74 -20.27
N ALA A 702 -7.06 -30.25 -19.29
CA ALA A 702 -7.21 -31.69 -19.07
C ALA A 702 -7.97 -32.40 -20.22
N GLU A 703 -8.95 -31.72 -20.83
CA GLU A 703 -9.76 -32.24 -21.95
C GLU A 703 -9.06 -32.16 -23.32
N SER A 704 -8.23 -31.14 -23.54
CA SER A 704 -7.70 -30.78 -24.87
C SER A 704 -6.18 -30.61 -24.95
N GLY A 705 -5.44 -30.69 -23.85
CA GLY A 705 -4.01 -30.40 -23.81
C GLY A 705 -3.68 -28.90 -23.92
N PRO A 706 -2.41 -28.53 -24.16
CA PRO A 706 -1.95 -27.14 -24.13
C PRO A 706 -2.50 -26.28 -25.28
N ARG A 707 -3.03 -26.89 -26.36
CA ARG A 707 -3.51 -26.17 -27.56
C ARG A 707 -4.48 -25.04 -27.25
N VAL A 708 -5.33 -25.19 -26.23
CA VAL A 708 -6.32 -24.18 -25.83
C VAL A 708 -5.67 -22.84 -25.44
N LEU A 709 -4.47 -22.86 -24.85
CA LEU A 709 -3.72 -21.66 -24.48
C LEU A 709 -3.16 -20.93 -25.72
N VAL A 710 -2.87 -21.66 -26.79
CA VAL A 710 -2.40 -21.11 -28.07
C VAL A 710 -3.60 -20.58 -28.88
N GLU A 711 -4.63 -21.42 -29.05
CA GLU A 711 -5.80 -21.17 -29.90
C GLU A 711 -6.72 -20.06 -29.37
N GLU A 712 -6.88 -19.92 -28.05
CA GLU A 712 -7.85 -18.98 -27.45
C GLU A 712 -7.24 -17.92 -26.50
N TYR A 713 -6.01 -18.14 -26.02
CA TYR A 713 -5.33 -17.21 -25.11
C TYR A 713 -4.03 -16.62 -25.70
N GLY A 714 -3.65 -16.99 -26.93
CA GLY A 714 -2.56 -16.37 -27.69
C GLY A 714 -1.15 -16.62 -27.13
N MET A 715 -0.95 -17.66 -26.31
CA MET A 715 0.38 -18.06 -25.82
C MET A 715 1.22 -18.71 -26.94
N SER A 716 2.54 -18.67 -26.82
CA SER A 716 3.41 -19.50 -27.68
C SER A 716 3.24 -20.99 -27.36
N GLN A 717 3.52 -21.88 -28.31
CA GLN A 717 3.43 -23.33 -28.09
C GLN A 717 4.26 -23.78 -26.89
N GLU A 718 5.50 -23.29 -26.76
CA GLU A 718 6.36 -23.66 -25.64
C GLU A 718 5.86 -23.12 -24.30
N ASP A 719 5.39 -21.86 -24.25
CA ASP A 719 4.88 -21.25 -23.02
C ASP A 719 3.58 -21.95 -22.59
N ALA A 720 2.74 -22.37 -23.54
CA ALA A 720 1.53 -23.15 -23.32
C ALA A 720 1.83 -24.55 -22.78
N GLU A 721 2.81 -25.26 -23.35
CA GLU A 721 3.28 -26.56 -22.85
C GLU A 721 3.82 -26.46 -21.42
N ARG A 722 4.62 -25.43 -21.13
CA ARG A 722 5.13 -25.15 -19.78
C ARG A 722 4.00 -24.82 -18.79
N ALA A 723 3.11 -23.89 -19.12
CA ALA A 723 1.99 -23.50 -18.24
C ALA A 723 0.97 -24.64 -18.00
N ALA A 724 0.81 -25.56 -18.96
CA ALA A 724 -0.04 -26.74 -18.81
C ALA A 724 0.63 -27.89 -18.01
N ALA A 725 1.94 -27.85 -17.76
CA ALA A 725 2.72 -29.01 -17.32
C ALA A 725 2.19 -29.67 -16.04
N HIS A 726 1.98 -28.89 -14.97
CA HIS A 726 1.47 -29.41 -13.69
C HIS A 726 0.01 -29.91 -13.78
N VAL A 727 -0.84 -29.28 -14.59
CA VAL A 727 -2.21 -29.77 -14.85
C VAL A 727 -2.16 -31.15 -15.51
N LEU A 728 -1.32 -31.31 -16.54
CA LEU A 728 -1.17 -32.56 -17.28
C LEU A 728 -0.41 -33.63 -16.46
N GLU A 729 0.50 -33.27 -15.56
CA GLU A 729 1.09 -34.19 -14.57
C GLU A 729 -0.01 -34.76 -13.65
N GLN A 730 -0.89 -33.91 -13.10
CA GLN A 730 -1.94 -34.35 -12.18
C GLN A 730 -2.97 -35.27 -12.85
N VAL A 731 -3.38 -34.94 -14.07
CA VAL A 731 -4.26 -35.79 -14.90
C VAL A 731 -3.59 -37.14 -15.21
N ARG A 732 -2.30 -37.17 -15.54
CA ARG A 732 -1.54 -38.42 -15.75
C ARG A 732 -1.37 -39.25 -14.47
N ARG A 733 -1.36 -38.62 -13.29
CA ARG A 733 -1.40 -39.32 -11.98
C ARG A 733 -2.79 -39.86 -11.63
N GLY A 734 -3.83 -39.61 -12.43
CA GLY A 734 -5.21 -40.05 -12.18
C GLY A 734 -5.89 -39.36 -11.00
N LEU A 735 -5.30 -38.28 -10.48
CA LEU A 735 -5.81 -37.54 -9.33
C LEU A 735 -6.85 -36.51 -9.78
N PRO A 736 -7.98 -36.35 -9.06
CA PRO A 736 -8.93 -35.27 -9.31
C PRO A 736 -8.25 -33.90 -9.41
N LEU A 737 -8.55 -33.18 -10.49
CA LEU A 737 -8.08 -31.83 -10.73
C LEU A 737 -9.12 -30.84 -10.18
N PRO A 738 -8.74 -29.83 -9.37
CA PRO A 738 -9.65 -28.77 -8.95
C PRO A 738 -10.00 -27.85 -10.13
N THR A 739 -11.24 -27.36 -10.16
CA THR A 739 -11.80 -26.53 -11.24
C THR A 739 -12.72 -25.45 -10.66
N GLU A 740 -13.45 -24.70 -11.49
CA GLU A 740 -14.51 -23.78 -11.06
C GLU A 740 -15.79 -24.48 -10.56
N SER A 741 -15.84 -25.81 -10.71
CA SER A 741 -16.93 -26.71 -10.29
C SER A 741 -16.47 -27.88 -9.39
N ARG A 742 -15.17 -27.95 -9.02
CA ARG A 742 -14.63 -28.94 -8.08
C ARG A 742 -13.63 -28.30 -7.11
N ILE A 743 -13.90 -28.44 -5.82
CA ILE A 743 -12.94 -28.28 -4.73
C ILE A 743 -12.18 -29.60 -4.55
N THR A 744 -10.86 -29.56 -4.37
CA THR A 744 -10.08 -30.72 -3.90
C THR A 744 -9.47 -30.42 -2.53
N VAL A 745 -9.48 -31.40 -1.64
CA VAL A 745 -8.88 -31.32 -0.29
C VAL A 745 -7.82 -32.41 -0.19
N GLU A 746 -6.56 -32.03 0.05
CA GLU A 746 -5.45 -32.95 0.30
C GLU A 746 -4.75 -32.63 1.62
N ARG A 747 -3.94 -33.55 2.14
CA ARG A 747 -3.06 -33.31 3.29
C ARG A 747 -1.63 -33.73 2.96
N TRP A 748 -0.67 -32.89 3.36
CA TRP A 748 0.78 -33.11 3.22
C TRP A 748 1.54 -32.46 4.39
N GLU A 749 2.48 -33.20 5.00
CA GLU A 749 3.13 -32.86 6.29
C GLU A 749 2.14 -32.32 7.37
N ASP A 750 2.39 -31.13 7.95
CA ASP A 750 1.49 -30.47 8.90
C ASP A 750 0.46 -29.52 8.26
N TYR A 751 0.15 -29.70 6.97
CA TYR A 751 -0.78 -28.86 6.20
C TYR A 751 -1.90 -29.65 5.52
N SER A 752 -3.14 -29.21 5.68
CA SER A 752 -4.27 -29.59 4.82
C SER A 752 -4.57 -28.45 3.84
N ILE A 753 -4.67 -28.77 2.56
CA ILE A 753 -4.73 -27.82 1.44
C ILE A 753 -6.08 -27.95 0.75
N VAL A 754 -6.84 -26.86 0.69
CA VAL A 754 -8.13 -26.76 0.00
C VAL A 754 -7.95 -25.96 -1.27
N HIS A 755 -8.17 -26.55 -2.43
CA HIS A 755 -8.08 -25.86 -3.72
C HIS A 755 -9.46 -25.35 -4.12
N THR A 756 -9.55 -24.05 -4.38
CA THR A 756 -10.81 -23.31 -4.60
C THR A 756 -10.55 -22.11 -5.51
N HIS A 757 -11.21 -22.12 -6.67
CA HIS A 757 -11.06 -21.12 -7.75
C HIS A 757 -11.95 -19.89 -7.52
N MET A 758 -11.80 -19.27 -6.35
CA MET A 758 -12.70 -18.21 -5.87
C MET A 758 -12.05 -16.82 -5.78
N GLY A 759 -10.75 -16.71 -6.01
CA GLY A 759 -10.03 -15.44 -5.92
C GLY A 759 -9.70 -15.06 -4.49
N LEU A 760 -8.89 -14.02 -4.33
CA LEU A 760 -8.18 -13.76 -3.06
C LEU A 760 -9.14 -13.42 -1.90
N LYS A 761 -10.12 -12.54 -2.15
CA LYS A 761 -11.07 -12.09 -1.12
C LYS A 761 -11.93 -13.25 -0.57
N ALA A 762 -12.50 -14.05 -1.47
CA ALA A 762 -13.35 -15.17 -1.10
C ALA A 762 -12.56 -16.31 -0.44
N ASN A 763 -11.36 -16.65 -0.93
CA ASN A 763 -10.49 -17.61 -0.24
C ASN A 763 -10.07 -17.11 1.14
N ARG A 764 -9.83 -15.80 1.34
CA ARG A 764 -9.52 -15.21 2.66
C ARG A 764 -10.70 -15.30 3.63
N THR A 765 -11.91 -15.02 3.15
CA THR A 765 -13.16 -15.24 3.91
C THR A 765 -13.30 -16.71 4.30
N LEU A 766 -13.20 -17.63 3.34
CA LEU A 766 -13.39 -19.06 3.56
C LEU A 766 -12.30 -19.67 4.46
N ALA A 767 -11.04 -19.25 4.31
CA ALA A 767 -9.93 -19.71 5.14
C ALA A 767 -10.19 -19.44 6.63
N ARG A 768 -10.64 -18.23 6.96
CA ARG A 768 -10.90 -17.84 8.34
C ARG A 768 -12.17 -18.46 8.91
N LEU A 769 -13.20 -18.67 8.08
CA LEU A 769 -14.39 -19.45 8.45
C LEU A 769 -14.04 -20.92 8.73
N LEU A 770 -13.24 -21.56 7.87
CA LEU A 770 -12.75 -22.92 8.06
C LEU A 770 -11.92 -23.03 9.35
N ALA A 771 -10.99 -22.12 9.59
CA ALA A 771 -10.24 -22.07 10.84
C ALA A 771 -11.17 -22.02 12.06
N HIS A 772 -12.16 -21.12 12.04
CA HIS A 772 -13.12 -20.97 13.15
C HIS A 772 -13.98 -22.22 13.35
N ALA A 773 -14.53 -22.81 12.28
CA ALA A 773 -15.34 -24.02 12.33
C ALA A 773 -14.54 -25.23 12.85
N LEU A 774 -13.30 -25.42 12.36
CA LEU A 774 -12.40 -26.49 12.81
C LEU A 774 -11.99 -26.31 14.27
N SER A 775 -11.67 -25.09 14.71
CA SER A 775 -11.33 -24.80 16.11
C SER A 775 -12.53 -25.00 17.05
N ARG A 776 -13.76 -24.68 16.61
CA ARG A 776 -14.99 -25.03 17.34
C ARG A 776 -15.26 -26.54 17.42
N ALA A 777 -14.79 -27.32 16.44
CA ALA A 777 -15.00 -28.77 16.39
C ALA A 777 -13.94 -29.59 17.16
N SER A 778 -12.68 -29.13 17.19
CA SER A 778 -11.55 -29.86 17.79
C SER A 778 -11.06 -29.30 19.13
N GLY A 779 -11.25 -27.99 19.38
CA GLY A 779 -10.61 -27.27 20.48
C GLY A 779 -9.14 -26.87 20.22
N GLU A 780 -8.59 -27.10 19.02
CA GLU A 780 -7.26 -26.63 18.61
C GLU A 780 -7.34 -25.31 17.81
N ASP A 781 -6.39 -24.39 18.00
CA ASP A 781 -6.24 -23.21 17.13
C ASP A 781 -5.55 -23.58 15.82
N TYR A 782 -6.19 -23.30 14.68
CA TYR A 782 -5.60 -23.52 13.35
C TYR A 782 -5.07 -22.23 12.72
N VAL A 783 -3.82 -22.27 12.29
CA VAL A 783 -3.20 -21.18 11.51
C VAL A 783 -3.52 -21.40 10.03
N VAL A 784 -4.04 -20.36 9.38
CA VAL A 784 -4.45 -20.42 7.97
C VAL A 784 -3.78 -19.36 7.12
N TYR A 785 -3.45 -19.75 5.89
CA TYR A 785 -2.94 -18.88 4.82
C TYR A 785 -3.77 -19.12 3.55
N GLN A 786 -3.76 -18.19 2.60
CA GLN A 786 -4.46 -18.37 1.33
C GLN A 786 -3.82 -17.64 0.16
N ASP A 787 -3.96 -18.21 -1.02
CA ASP A 787 -3.72 -17.59 -2.32
C ASP A 787 -5.05 -17.57 -3.14
N PRO A 788 -5.09 -16.99 -4.36
CA PRO A 788 -6.31 -16.92 -5.17
C PRO A 788 -6.96 -18.27 -5.55
N TYR A 789 -6.22 -19.37 -5.40
CA TYR A 789 -6.58 -20.72 -5.82
C TYR A 789 -6.57 -21.74 -4.67
N ARG A 790 -5.95 -21.44 -3.52
CA ARG A 790 -5.75 -22.39 -2.40
C ARG A 790 -5.88 -21.75 -1.03
N ILE A 791 -6.24 -22.58 -0.06
CA ILE A 791 -6.20 -22.30 1.38
C ILE A 791 -5.31 -23.37 2.03
N TYR A 792 -4.37 -22.95 2.86
CA TYR A 792 -3.46 -23.81 3.60
C TYR A 792 -3.82 -23.77 5.08
N ILE A 793 -4.20 -24.91 5.65
CA ILE A 793 -4.63 -25.06 7.04
C ILE A 793 -3.55 -25.84 7.78
N ARG A 794 -2.80 -25.17 8.64
CA ARG A 794 -1.69 -25.78 9.39
C ARG A 794 -2.17 -26.37 10.71
N GLY A 795 -1.84 -27.64 10.95
CA GLY A 795 -2.13 -28.37 12.19
C GLY A 795 -2.60 -29.81 11.95
N ASN A 796 -3.31 -30.36 12.94
CA ASN A 796 -3.80 -31.74 12.91
C ASN A 796 -5.14 -31.92 12.15
N ALA A 797 -5.71 -30.85 11.57
CA ALA A 797 -6.95 -30.91 10.82
C ALA A 797 -6.84 -31.90 9.65
N THR A 798 -7.56 -33.01 9.70
CA THR A 798 -7.60 -34.01 8.61
C THR A 798 -8.45 -33.52 7.44
N THR A 799 -8.27 -34.07 6.24
CA THR A 799 -9.09 -33.72 5.06
C THR A 799 -10.58 -33.88 5.34
N ARG A 800 -10.97 -34.96 6.04
CA ARG A 800 -12.35 -35.23 6.48
C ARG A 800 -12.91 -34.12 7.36
N MET A 801 -12.17 -33.66 8.38
CA MET A 801 -12.58 -32.54 9.24
C MET A 801 -12.80 -31.26 8.42
N VAL A 802 -11.99 -31.02 7.40
CA VAL A 802 -12.13 -29.87 6.50
C VAL A 802 -13.36 -29.99 5.59
N VAL A 803 -13.65 -31.19 5.06
CA VAL A 803 -14.88 -31.47 4.28
C VAL A 803 -16.14 -31.37 5.15
N GLU A 804 -16.07 -31.80 6.42
CA GLU A 804 -17.15 -31.64 7.40
C GLU A 804 -17.36 -30.16 7.79
N ALA A 805 -16.29 -29.38 7.93
CA ALA A 805 -16.36 -27.94 8.15
C ALA A 805 -16.98 -27.17 6.96
N LEU A 806 -16.63 -27.55 5.72
CA LEU A 806 -17.28 -27.01 4.51
C LEU A 806 -18.79 -27.29 4.52
N ARG A 807 -19.21 -28.50 4.90
CA ARG A 807 -20.62 -28.91 4.94
C ARG A 807 -21.40 -28.25 6.08
N SER A 808 -20.82 -28.07 7.26
CA SER A 808 -21.51 -27.42 8.37
C SER A 808 -21.71 -25.93 8.13
N LEU A 809 -20.70 -25.22 7.61
CA LEU A 809 -20.79 -23.80 7.24
C LEU A 809 -21.90 -23.52 6.22
N ALA A 810 -22.18 -24.46 5.30
CA ALA A 810 -23.28 -24.33 4.33
C ALA A 810 -24.69 -24.27 4.96
N SER A 811 -24.82 -24.56 6.26
CA SER A 811 -26.07 -24.42 7.03
C SER A 811 -26.08 -23.25 8.02
N SER A 812 -24.99 -22.49 8.12
CA SER A 812 -24.85 -21.34 9.03
C SER A 812 -25.17 -20.00 8.36
N ASP A 813 -25.47 -18.98 9.18
CA ASP A 813 -25.39 -17.59 8.79
C ASP A 813 -23.92 -17.18 8.60
N ILE A 814 -23.51 -17.03 7.34
CA ILE A 814 -22.13 -16.70 6.94
C ILE A 814 -21.70 -15.31 7.41
N GLU A 815 -22.59 -14.33 7.54
CA GLU A 815 -22.20 -13.01 8.07
C GLU A 815 -21.91 -13.11 9.57
N SER A 816 -22.74 -13.84 10.32
CA SER A 816 -22.57 -14.04 11.77
C SER A 816 -21.32 -14.87 12.09
N GLU A 817 -21.11 -15.99 11.38
CA GLU A 817 -19.89 -16.80 11.47
C GLU A 817 -18.63 -15.99 11.11
N ALA A 818 -18.68 -15.20 10.04
CA ALA A 818 -17.55 -14.37 9.64
C ALA A 818 -17.26 -13.27 10.67
N ARG A 819 -18.29 -12.63 11.23
CA ARG A 819 -18.12 -11.59 12.26
C ARG A 819 -17.48 -12.16 13.52
N ALA A 820 -17.89 -13.36 13.95
CA ALA A 820 -17.24 -14.07 15.06
C ALA A 820 -15.79 -14.46 14.72
N ALA A 821 -15.55 -15.03 13.54
CA ALA A 821 -14.24 -15.50 13.13
C ALA A 821 -13.21 -14.36 12.96
N PHE A 822 -13.63 -13.18 12.49
CA PHE A 822 -12.76 -12.03 12.23
C PHE A 822 -12.66 -11.02 13.38
N GLU A 823 -13.43 -11.12 14.47
CA GLU A 823 -13.45 -10.09 15.52
C GLU A 823 -12.07 -9.83 16.17
N ASP A 824 -11.31 -10.89 16.42
CA ASP A 824 -9.95 -10.83 16.95
C ASP A 824 -8.85 -10.80 15.87
N SER A 825 -9.24 -10.68 14.60
CA SER A 825 -8.27 -10.57 13.50
C SER A 825 -7.56 -9.21 13.52
N TRP A 826 -6.26 -9.22 13.22
CA TRP A 826 -5.49 -8.00 13.02
C TRP A 826 -6.11 -7.09 11.94
N LEU A 827 -6.73 -7.67 10.89
CA LEU A 827 -7.45 -6.92 9.86
C LEU A 827 -8.61 -6.09 10.44
N PHE A 828 -9.47 -6.69 11.27
CA PHE A 828 -10.56 -5.96 11.94
C PHE A 828 -10.01 -4.88 12.88
N LEU A 829 -8.98 -5.19 13.67
CA LEU A 829 -8.34 -4.22 14.55
C LEU A 829 -7.75 -3.02 13.79
N ARG A 830 -7.14 -3.24 12.61
CA ARG A 830 -6.69 -2.17 11.69
C ARG A 830 -7.87 -1.29 11.26
N LYS A 831 -8.96 -1.88 10.74
CA LYS A 831 -10.16 -1.12 10.34
C LYS A 831 -10.76 -0.33 11.51
N LEU A 832 -10.77 -0.91 12.72
CA LEU A 832 -11.28 -0.26 13.93
C LEU A 832 -10.43 0.94 14.37
N VAL A 833 -9.11 0.83 14.36
CA VAL A 833 -8.21 1.97 14.65
C VAL A 833 -8.38 3.07 13.60
N HIS A 834 -8.55 2.70 12.32
CA HIS A 834 -8.81 3.66 11.24
C HIS A 834 -10.15 4.39 11.45
N ALA A 835 -11.25 3.66 11.66
CA ALA A 835 -12.56 4.24 11.94
C ALA A 835 -12.53 5.13 13.20
N ALA A 836 -11.92 4.68 14.29
CA ALA A 836 -11.82 5.45 15.53
C ALA A 836 -11.05 6.77 15.38
N ARG A 837 -9.99 6.79 14.55
CA ARG A 837 -9.27 8.02 14.18
C ARG A 837 -10.14 8.93 13.28
N LYS A 838 -10.74 8.39 12.22
CA LYS A 838 -11.57 9.18 11.27
C LYS A 838 -12.88 9.69 11.88
N MET A 839 -13.41 9.03 12.91
CA MET A 839 -14.61 9.43 13.66
C MET A 839 -14.29 10.26 14.92
N GLY A 840 -13.01 10.58 15.17
CA GLY A 840 -12.59 11.53 16.21
C GLY A 840 -12.60 11.01 17.65
N VAL A 841 -12.69 9.69 17.85
CA VAL A 841 -12.52 9.01 19.15
C VAL A 841 -11.06 9.04 19.58
N VAL A 842 -10.16 8.77 18.63
CA VAL A 842 -8.70 8.74 18.82
C VAL A 842 -8.06 9.87 18.04
N SER A 843 -6.96 10.44 18.54
CA SER A 843 -6.19 11.44 17.80
C SER A 843 -5.50 10.80 16.59
N ALA A 844 -5.51 11.47 15.44
CA ALA A 844 -4.73 11.02 14.28
C ALA A 844 -3.23 10.88 14.62
N LYS A 845 -2.72 11.69 15.56
CA LYS A 845 -1.31 11.80 15.93
C LYS A 845 -0.87 10.91 17.10
N SER A 846 -1.79 10.16 17.73
CA SER A 846 -1.42 9.25 18.81
C SER A 846 -1.05 7.87 18.26
N ALA A 847 0.17 7.42 18.56
CA ALA A 847 0.51 6.01 18.59
C ALA A 847 -0.39 5.27 19.61
N LEU A 848 -0.62 3.98 19.37
CA LEU A 848 -1.43 3.12 20.24
C LEU A 848 -0.61 1.86 20.53
N SER A 849 -0.44 1.50 21.80
CA SER A 849 0.13 0.20 22.14
C SER A 849 -0.89 -0.91 21.84
N GLY A 850 -0.42 -2.16 21.71
CA GLY A 850 -1.32 -3.31 21.60
C GLY A 850 -2.29 -3.46 22.79
N ALA A 851 -1.99 -2.85 23.94
CA ALA A 851 -2.89 -2.78 25.09
C ALA A 851 -3.95 -1.67 24.98
N ASP A 852 -3.70 -0.61 24.19
CA ASP A 852 -4.70 0.40 23.84
C ASP A 852 -5.63 -0.11 22.74
N VAL A 853 -5.10 -0.81 21.73
CA VAL A 853 -5.89 -1.41 20.64
C VAL A 853 -6.90 -2.43 21.17
N ARG A 854 -6.54 -3.28 22.13
CA ARG A 854 -7.50 -4.20 22.79
C ARG A 854 -8.59 -3.46 23.56
N ARG A 855 -8.24 -2.45 24.36
CA ARG A 855 -9.23 -1.59 25.06
C ARG A 855 -10.15 -0.84 24.08
N LEU A 856 -9.64 -0.47 22.90
CA LEU A 856 -10.43 0.14 21.83
C LEU A 856 -11.42 -0.87 21.23
N ARG A 857 -11.00 -2.13 20.94
CA ARG A 857 -11.89 -3.23 20.54
C ARG A 857 -13.02 -3.39 21.55
N ASP A 858 -12.68 -3.61 22.80
CA ASP A 858 -13.64 -3.94 23.87
C ASP A 858 -14.68 -2.83 24.08
N ALA A 859 -14.27 -1.56 23.96
CA ALA A 859 -15.15 -0.42 24.10
C ALA A 859 -15.98 -0.09 22.84
N MET A 860 -15.43 -0.32 21.64
CA MET A 860 -16.00 0.20 20.39
C MET A 860 -16.70 -0.85 19.51
N ARG A 861 -16.49 -2.16 19.74
CA ARG A 861 -16.96 -3.28 18.89
C ARG A 861 -18.44 -3.20 18.46
N ASP A 862 -19.33 -2.80 19.36
CA ASP A 862 -20.77 -2.73 19.12
C ASP A 862 -21.30 -1.28 18.99
N THR A 863 -20.39 -0.31 18.83
CA THR A 863 -20.72 1.08 18.52
C THR A 863 -20.76 1.32 17.00
N LEU A 864 -21.15 2.53 16.59
CA LEU A 864 -21.06 3.02 15.21
C LEU A 864 -19.65 2.82 14.60
N VAL A 865 -18.59 2.90 15.41
CA VAL A 865 -17.19 2.72 15.01
C VAL A 865 -16.89 1.25 14.68
N GLY A 866 -17.38 0.32 15.50
CA GLY A 866 -17.24 -1.12 15.26
C GLY A 866 -18.08 -1.61 14.07
N ARG A 867 -19.27 -1.05 13.88
CA ARG A 867 -20.08 -1.26 12.66
C ARG A 867 -19.38 -0.74 11.39
N GLU A 868 -18.71 0.41 11.46
CA GLU A 868 -17.91 0.91 10.34
C GLU A 868 -16.68 0.04 10.08
N ALA A 869 -15.99 -0.42 11.12
CA ALA A 869 -14.86 -1.34 10.99
C ALA A 869 -15.28 -2.67 10.34
N TRP A 870 -16.44 -3.21 10.70
CA TRP A 870 -17.02 -4.41 10.08
C TRP A 870 -17.39 -4.16 8.62
N ARG A 871 -18.16 -3.10 8.30
CA ARG A 871 -18.49 -2.72 6.91
C ARG A 871 -17.24 -2.58 6.04
N SER A 872 -16.25 -1.85 6.55
CA SER A 872 -14.98 -1.62 5.87
C SER A 872 -14.19 -2.90 5.64
N LEU A 873 -14.21 -3.86 6.58
CA LEU A 873 -13.62 -5.18 6.38
C LEU A 873 -14.40 -6.01 5.33
N ALA A 874 -15.73 -6.04 5.44
CA ALA A 874 -16.62 -6.86 4.62
C ALA A 874 -16.63 -6.47 3.14
N GLU A 875 -16.60 -5.17 2.82
CA GLU A 875 -16.57 -4.68 1.43
C GLU A 875 -15.14 -4.66 0.85
N GLU A 876 -14.15 -4.21 1.63
CA GLU A 876 -12.82 -3.89 1.09
C GLU A 876 -11.89 -5.11 1.05
N ASP A 877 -11.98 -6.03 2.03
CA ASP A 877 -11.00 -7.13 2.25
C ASP A 877 -11.56 -8.55 2.11
N LEU A 878 -12.90 -8.72 2.05
CA LEU A 878 -13.62 -10.01 2.09
C LEU A 878 -14.61 -10.17 0.92
N ASP A 879 -15.14 -11.37 0.71
CA ASP A 879 -16.31 -11.61 -0.15
C ASP A 879 -17.25 -12.66 0.49
N LEU A 880 -18.13 -12.19 1.37
CA LEU A 880 -19.14 -13.02 2.04
C LEU A 880 -20.15 -13.60 1.03
N GLY A 881 -20.46 -12.85 -0.04
CA GLY A 881 -21.47 -13.24 -1.02
C GLY A 881 -21.02 -14.41 -1.89
N ALA A 882 -19.77 -14.40 -2.36
CA ALA A 882 -19.20 -15.49 -3.13
C ALA A 882 -19.02 -16.75 -2.28
N VAL A 883 -18.58 -16.62 -1.03
CA VAL A 883 -18.47 -17.79 -0.12
C VAL A 883 -19.85 -18.38 0.19
N SER A 884 -20.87 -17.55 0.44
CA SER A 884 -22.25 -18.05 0.63
C SER A 884 -22.76 -18.80 -0.60
N ARG A 885 -22.54 -18.27 -1.81
CA ARG A 885 -22.89 -18.96 -3.07
C ARG A 885 -22.13 -20.26 -3.27
N LEU A 886 -20.84 -20.33 -2.91
CA LEU A 886 -20.05 -21.55 -3.00
C LEU A 886 -20.55 -22.64 -2.05
N LEU A 887 -20.81 -22.28 -0.79
CA LEU A 887 -21.23 -23.25 0.22
C LEU A 887 -22.64 -23.80 -0.07
N LEU A 888 -23.55 -22.97 -0.59
CA LEU A 888 -24.82 -23.42 -1.15
C LEU A 888 -24.62 -24.36 -2.35
N ALA A 889 -23.75 -24.02 -3.30
CA ALA A 889 -23.48 -24.89 -4.45
C ALA A 889 -22.84 -26.25 -4.04
N VAL A 890 -22.07 -26.28 -2.96
CA VAL A 890 -21.55 -27.52 -2.34
C VAL A 890 -22.67 -28.34 -1.67
N SER A 891 -23.65 -27.71 -1.01
CA SER A 891 -24.76 -28.43 -0.39
C SER A 891 -25.80 -28.93 -1.40
N GLU A 892 -25.98 -28.23 -2.52
CA GLU A 892 -26.77 -28.65 -3.68
C GLU A 892 -26.08 -29.71 -4.56
N GLY A 893 -24.78 -29.94 -4.37
CA GLY A 893 -23.97 -30.86 -5.17
C GLY A 893 -23.62 -30.33 -6.58
N SER A 894 -23.82 -29.04 -6.85
CA SER A 894 -23.42 -28.38 -8.10
C SER A 894 -21.94 -27.97 -8.11
N VAL A 895 -21.27 -27.97 -6.95
CA VAL A 895 -19.81 -27.99 -6.80
C VAL A 895 -19.39 -29.27 -6.08
N GLU A 896 -18.55 -30.06 -6.74
CA GLU A 896 -18.00 -31.31 -6.19
C GLU A 896 -16.93 -31.00 -5.13
N VAL A 897 -16.88 -31.79 -4.05
CA VAL A 897 -15.79 -31.74 -3.05
C VAL A 897 -15.11 -33.10 -2.99
N ALA A 898 -13.92 -33.19 -3.57
CA ALA A 898 -13.12 -34.41 -3.61
C ALA A 898 -12.07 -34.44 -2.48
N ASP A 899 -12.20 -35.43 -1.59
CA ASP A 899 -11.20 -35.75 -0.56
C ASP A 899 -10.11 -36.63 -1.19
N LEU A 900 -8.88 -36.14 -1.23
CA LEU A 900 -7.69 -36.84 -1.74
C LEU A 900 -6.93 -37.58 -0.63
N GLY A 901 -7.31 -37.41 0.64
CA GLY A 901 -6.61 -37.97 1.79
C GLY A 901 -5.24 -37.34 2.03
N GLU A 902 -4.41 -38.08 2.77
CA GLU A 902 -3.02 -37.73 3.07
C GLU A 902 -2.09 -38.33 2.02
N LEU A 903 -1.21 -37.50 1.46
CA LEU A 903 -0.33 -37.84 0.34
C LEU A 903 1.15 -37.71 0.74
N GLU A 904 1.99 -38.63 0.26
CA GLU A 904 3.44 -38.60 0.49
C GLU A 904 4.11 -37.40 -0.19
N GLU A 905 3.62 -37.02 -1.36
CA GLU A 905 3.96 -35.81 -2.10
C GLU A 905 2.69 -34.98 -2.37
N PRO A 906 2.76 -33.64 -2.34
CA PRO A 906 1.63 -32.80 -2.67
C PRO A 906 1.23 -32.98 -4.15
N THR A 907 -0.01 -32.66 -4.49
CA THR A 907 -0.44 -32.66 -5.89
C THR A 907 0.42 -31.72 -6.75
N PRO A 908 0.59 -31.99 -8.05
CA PRO A 908 1.37 -31.13 -8.93
C PRO A 908 0.91 -29.67 -8.93
N VAL A 909 -0.40 -29.41 -8.84
CA VAL A 909 -0.90 -28.03 -8.69
C VAL A 909 -0.72 -27.48 -7.27
N ALA A 910 -0.65 -28.29 -6.21
CA ALA A 910 -0.27 -27.80 -4.87
C ALA A 910 1.21 -27.40 -4.80
N ARG A 911 2.12 -28.13 -5.49
CA ARG A 911 3.56 -27.87 -5.53
C ARG A 911 3.89 -26.40 -5.82
N VAL A 912 3.27 -25.81 -6.86
CA VAL A 912 3.42 -24.40 -7.26
C VAL A 912 3.09 -23.43 -6.13
N GLY A 913 1.91 -23.63 -5.50
CA GLY A 913 1.44 -22.77 -4.42
C GLY A 913 2.29 -22.90 -3.15
N LEU A 914 2.68 -24.14 -2.81
CA LEU A 914 3.57 -24.45 -1.70
C LEU A 914 4.96 -23.81 -1.88
N GLU A 915 5.56 -23.88 -3.06
CA GLU A 915 6.84 -23.21 -3.35
C GLU A 915 6.74 -21.69 -3.20
N ARG A 916 5.65 -21.07 -3.71
CA ARG A 916 5.38 -19.64 -3.56
C ARG A 916 5.21 -19.25 -2.09
N ALA A 917 4.46 -20.02 -1.32
CA ALA A 917 4.25 -19.82 0.12
C ALA A 917 5.54 -20.02 0.95
N MET A 918 6.41 -20.97 0.55
CA MET A 918 7.73 -21.15 1.16
C MET A 918 8.68 -19.98 0.90
N VAL A 919 8.63 -19.35 -0.30
CA VAL A 919 9.40 -18.14 -0.59
C VAL A 919 8.92 -16.95 0.24
N ARG A 920 7.62 -16.86 0.54
CA ARG A 920 7.04 -15.86 1.45
C ARG A 920 7.28 -16.14 2.95
N GLY A 921 7.72 -17.37 3.30
CA GLY A 921 7.85 -17.82 4.69
C GLY A 921 6.55 -18.26 5.36
N GLU A 922 5.45 -18.37 4.61
CA GLU A 922 4.12 -18.80 5.06
C GLU A 922 4.08 -20.33 5.29
N VAL A 923 4.85 -21.09 4.49
CA VAL A 923 4.99 -22.55 4.58
C VAL A 923 6.43 -22.95 4.87
N VAL A 924 6.65 -23.99 5.68
CA VAL A 924 7.99 -24.44 6.10
C VAL A 924 8.21 -25.92 5.77
N ASP A 925 8.82 -26.21 4.61
CA ASP A 925 9.29 -27.56 4.26
C ASP A 925 10.39 -28.02 5.24
N ARG A 926 10.07 -29.03 6.06
CA ARG A 926 10.99 -29.60 7.05
C ARG A 926 12.14 -30.36 6.40
N ALA A 927 11.93 -30.99 5.24
CA ALA A 927 12.96 -31.69 4.48
C ALA A 927 13.93 -30.72 3.79
N ARG A 928 13.48 -29.59 3.19
CA ARG A 928 14.36 -28.52 2.67
C ARG A 928 15.06 -27.79 3.80
N MET A 929 14.40 -27.52 4.93
CA MET A 929 15.07 -26.93 6.08
C MET A 929 16.16 -27.87 6.64
N ARG A 930 15.89 -29.18 6.74
CA ARG A 930 16.92 -30.20 7.03
C ARG A 930 18.04 -30.20 6.00
N ARG A 931 17.74 -30.19 4.69
CA ARG A 931 18.74 -30.14 3.61
C ARG A 931 19.62 -28.88 3.67
N LEU A 932 19.05 -27.71 4.02
CA LEU A 932 19.77 -26.44 4.17
C LEU A 932 20.64 -26.37 5.43
N VAL A 933 20.12 -26.85 6.57
CA VAL A 933 20.90 -26.98 7.81
C VAL A 933 22.04 -27.98 7.60
N LEU A 934 21.76 -29.10 6.93
CA LEU A 934 22.76 -30.13 6.60
C LEU A 934 23.81 -29.63 5.61
N SER A 935 23.44 -28.90 4.56
CA SER A 935 24.42 -28.33 3.62
C SER A 935 25.28 -27.26 4.29
N SER A 936 24.71 -26.41 5.15
CA SER A 936 25.45 -25.45 5.97
C SER A 936 26.40 -26.15 6.95
N ALA A 937 25.95 -27.22 7.61
CA ALA A 937 26.76 -27.99 8.55
C ALA A 937 27.90 -28.77 7.83
N ARG A 938 27.62 -29.41 6.70
CA ARG A 938 28.62 -30.05 5.84
C ARG A 938 29.66 -29.05 5.33
N ALA A 939 29.26 -27.82 4.97
CA ALA A 939 30.19 -26.78 4.52
C ALA A 939 31.23 -26.40 5.59
N ARG A 940 30.90 -26.53 6.88
CA ARG A 940 31.88 -26.30 7.98
C ARG A 940 33.02 -27.32 7.97
N LEU A 941 32.80 -28.56 7.52
CA LEU A 941 33.86 -29.58 7.43
C LEU A 941 34.99 -29.13 6.48
N GLY A 942 34.62 -28.42 5.41
CA GLY A 942 35.55 -27.83 4.46
C GLY A 942 36.12 -26.46 4.87
N SER A 943 35.77 -25.92 6.05
CA SER A 943 36.41 -24.70 6.56
C SER A 943 37.85 -24.99 7.00
N PRO A 944 38.80 -24.06 6.74
CA PRO A 944 40.16 -24.21 7.22
C PRO A 944 40.20 -24.12 8.75
N VAL A 945 40.87 -25.06 9.39
CA VAL A 945 41.12 -25.12 10.83
C VAL A 945 42.60 -25.34 11.08
N VAL A 946 43.07 -24.93 12.26
CA VAL A 946 44.39 -25.30 12.79
C VAL A 946 44.22 -26.45 13.77
N LEU A 947 44.90 -27.56 13.50
CA LEU A 947 45.08 -28.69 14.40
C LEU A 947 46.32 -28.45 15.26
N ALA A 948 46.24 -28.73 16.55
CA ALA A 948 47.36 -28.54 17.48
C ALA A 948 47.40 -29.64 18.56
N CYS A 949 48.57 -30.23 18.83
CA CYS A 949 48.69 -31.23 19.90
C CYS A 949 48.88 -30.57 21.26
N MET A 950 47.95 -30.81 22.20
CA MET A 950 47.97 -30.26 23.55
C MET A 950 48.82 -31.07 24.56
N ASP A 951 49.60 -32.06 24.09
CA ASP A 951 50.53 -32.85 24.93
C ASP A 951 51.99 -32.58 24.59
N CYS A 952 52.42 -32.74 23.32
CA CYS A 952 53.80 -32.42 22.93
C CYS A 952 53.99 -30.92 22.65
N LEU A 953 52.92 -30.18 22.37
CA LEU A 953 52.92 -28.74 22.04
C LEU A 953 53.77 -28.36 20.80
N ASP A 954 54.24 -29.35 20.04
CA ASP A 954 55.16 -29.19 18.89
C ASP A 954 54.44 -29.32 17.53
N TYR A 955 53.40 -30.15 17.46
CA TYR A 955 52.60 -30.33 16.25
C TYR A 955 51.54 -29.23 16.09
N VAL A 956 51.64 -28.48 14.99
CA VAL A 956 50.64 -27.54 14.47
C VAL A 956 50.50 -27.74 12.96
N GLU A 957 49.27 -27.85 12.46
CA GLU A 957 48.97 -28.02 11.04
C GLU A 957 47.67 -27.28 10.66
N ARG A 958 47.70 -26.50 9.58
CA ARG A 958 46.49 -25.92 8.97
C ARG A 958 45.91 -26.89 7.94
N SER A 959 44.68 -27.35 8.20
CA SER A 959 44.00 -28.41 7.43
C SER A 959 42.50 -28.11 7.28
N ARG A 960 41.73 -29.04 6.70
CA ARG A 960 40.25 -29.02 6.70
C ARG A 960 39.77 -30.36 7.26
N LEU A 961 38.71 -30.39 8.07
CA LEU A 961 38.25 -31.68 8.60
C LEU A 961 37.74 -32.62 7.49
N SER A 962 37.25 -32.09 6.37
CA SER A 962 36.93 -32.88 5.15
C SER A 962 38.09 -33.71 4.62
N ASP A 963 39.33 -33.28 4.89
CA ASP A 963 40.56 -33.83 4.31
C ASP A 963 41.31 -34.71 5.34
N VAL A 964 40.81 -34.76 6.58
CA VAL A 964 41.40 -35.47 7.72
C VAL A 964 40.71 -36.82 7.94
N GLY A 965 41.52 -37.88 8.08
CA GLY A 965 41.03 -39.25 8.31
C GLY A 965 40.38 -39.48 9.68
N GLY A 966 39.73 -40.63 9.83
CA GLY A 966 38.91 -40.95 11.01
C GLY A 966 39.66 -41.19 12.33
N ASP A 967 40.99 -41.37 12.33
CA ASP A 967 41.80 -41.50 13.55
C ASP A 967 42.71 -40.27 13.71
N LEU A 968 42.29 -39.35 14.58
CA LEU A 968 42.96 -38.08 14.85
C LEU A 968 43.98 -38.25 15.97
N SER A 969 45.25 -38.43 15.59
CA SER A 969 46.39 -38.53 16.52
C SER A 969 47.57 -37.68 16.04
N CYS A 970 48.34 -37.14 16.98
CA CYS A 970 49.53 -36.34 16.72
C CYS A 970 50.60 -37.17 15.97
N PRO A 971 51.07 -36.74 14.78
CA PRO A 971 52.12 -37.46 14.06
C PRO A 971 53.50 -37.43 14.76
N VAL A 972 53.70 -36.52 15.72
CA VAL A 972 54.96 -36.38 16.48
C VAL A 972 54.99 -37.28 17.72
N CYS A 973 53.88 -37.45 18.43
CA CYS A 973 53.84 -38.15 19.74
C CYS A 973 52.72 -39.19 19.92
N GLY A 974 51.88 -39.42 18.92
CA GLY A 974 50.76 -40.37 18.96
C GLY A 974 49.56 -39.94 19.81
N SER A 975 49.61 -38.81 20.52
CA SER A 975 48.51 -38.35 21.38
C SER A 975 47.25 -37.99 20.58
N ARG A 976 46.08 -38.41 21.08
CA ARG A 976 44.75 -38.01 20.59
C ARG A 976 44.25 -36.67 21.15
N ARG A 977 45.05 -35.96 21.95
CA ARG A 977 44.70 -34.65 22.53
C ARG A 977 44.92 -33.51 21.52
N ILE A 978 44.29 -33.64 20.35
CA ILE A 978 44.37 -32.68 19.24
C ILE A 978 43.28 -31.61 19.41
N ALA A 979 43.69 -30.38 19.70
CA ALA A 979 42.82 -29.21 19.61
C ALA A 979 42.48 -28.93 18.15
N VAL A 980 41.20 -28.65 17.91
CA VAL A 980 40.70 -28.07 16.65
C VAL A 980 40.39 -26.60 16.92
N LEU A 981 40.98 -25.71 16.13
CA LEU A 981 40.90 -24.26 16.33
C LEU A 981 40.56 -23.55 15.01
N ASP A 982 39.65 -22.59 15.10
CA ASP A 982 39.40 -21.60 14.05
C ASP A 982 40.00 -20.28 14.54
N ALA A 983 41.27 -20.10 14.16
CA ALA A 983 42.22 -19.06 14.53
C ALA A 983 43.41 -19.13 13.56
N ASP A 984 44.25 -18.09 13.49
CA ASP A 984 45.44 -18.12 12.63
C ASP A 984 46.56 -18.98 13.24
N GLU A 985 47.37 -19.57 12.35
CA GLU A 985 48.39 -20.55 12.72
C GLU A 985 49.49 -19.95 13.61
N ASP A 986 49.85 -18.68 13.38
CA ASP A 986 50.85 -17.95 14.17
C ASP A 986 50.38 -17.72 15.62
N ASP A 987 49.09 -17.42 15.84
CA ASP A 987 48.51 -17.29 17.19
C ASP A 987 48.52 -18.64 17.93
N VAL A 988 48.26 -19.74 17.21
CA VAL A 988 48.32 -21.09 17.77
C VAL A 988 49.77 -21.47 18.11
N ARG A 989 50.74 -21.19 17.23
CA ARG A 989 52.17 -21.38 17.50
C ARG A 989 52.64 -20.53 18.69
N ALA A 990 52.22 -19.27 18.78
CA ALA A 990 52.53 -18.38 19.91
C ALA A 990 51.93 -18.88 21.23
N LEU A 991 50.72 -19.43 21.21
CA LEU A 991 50.09 -20.09 22.35
C LEU A 991 50.91 -21.30 22.83
N LEU A 992 51.26 -22.22 21.93
CA LEU A 992 52.01 -23.44 22.29
C LEU A 992 53.42 -23.11 22.78
N ASN A 993 54.13 -22.19 22.12
CA ASN A 993 55.44 -21.73 22.57
C ASN A 993 55.37 -21.08 23.96
N GLY A 994 54.33 -20.28 24.25
CA GLY A 994 54.11 -19.72 25.58
C GLY A 994 53.86 -20.80 26.66
N LEU A 995 53.13 -21.86 26.32
CA LEU A 995 52.91 -23.02 27.19
C LEU A 995 54.21 -23.80 27.45
N LEU A 996 55.01 -24.06 26.41
CA LEU A 996 56.33 -24.72 26.49
C LEU A 996 57.34 -23.93 27.33
N GLU A 997 57.54 -22.65 27.02
CA GLU A 997 58.53 -21.80 27.69
C GLU A 997 58.17 -21.47 29.16
N ARG A 998 56.87 -21.31 29.46
CA ARG A 998 56.41 -20.58 30.67
C ARG A 998 55.40 -21.36 31.51
N GLY A 999 55.02 -22.57 31.08
CA GLY A 999 54.00 -23.39 31.73
C GLY A 999 52.59 -22.79 31.71
N ARG A 1000 52.35 -21.72 30.94
CA ARG A 1000 51.06 -21.00 30.89
C ARG A 1000 50.91 -20.20 29.59
N ALA A 1001 49.69 -20.09 29.10
CA ALA A 1001 49.37 -19.26 27.94
C ALA A 1001 49.66 -17.76 28.19
N PRO A 1002 49.99 -16.99 27.13
CA PRO A 1002 49.92 -15.53 27.13
C PRO A 1002 48.53 -15.02 27.52
N ARG A 1003 48.44 -13.80 28.12
CA ARG A 1003 47.18 -13.24 28.65
C ARG A 1003 46.17 -12.93 27.54
N ASP A 1004 46.69 -12.41 26.46
CA ASP A 1004 46.07 -12.17 25.15
C ASP A 1004 45.51 -13.46 24.52
N LEU A 1005 46.22 -14.59 24.67
CA LEU A 1005 45.82 -15.89 24.12
C LEU A 1005 45.06 -16.79 25.11
N GLU A 1006 44.68 -16.30 26.30
CA GLU A 1006 44.01 -17.08 27.35
C GLU A 1006 42.64 -17.64 26.89
N GLN A 1007 41.93 -16.90 26.02
CA GLN A 1007 40.69 -17.38 25.42
C GLN A 1007 40.92 -18.48 24.38
N LEU A 1008 41.98 -18.36 23.56
CA LEU A 1008 42.39 -19.39 22.61
C LEU A 1008 42.83 -20.67 23.34
N HIS A 1009 43.58 -20.53 24.44
CA HIS A 1009 43.97 -21.65 25.31
C HIS A 1009 42.77 -22.40 25.88
N ARG A 1010 41.75 -21.69 26.40
CA ARG A 1010 40.51 -22.31 26.87
C ARG A 1010 39.76 -23.05 25.75
N ARG A 1011 39.75 -22.50 24.53
CA ARG A 1011 39.18 -23.16 23.35
C ARG A 1011 39.96 -24.43 23.01
N ALA A 1012 41.29 -24.37 23.00
CA ALA A 1012 42.16 -25.51 22.71
C ALA A 1012 41.99 -26.67 23.71
N LEU A 1013 41.99 -26.37 25.02
CA LEU A 1013 41.70 -27.37 26.07
C LEU A 1013 40.28 -27.93 25.99
N SER A 1014 39.31 -27.15 25.50
CA SER A 1014 37.94 -27.60 25.30
C SER A 1014 37.79 -28.55 24.11
N THR A 1015 38.42 -28.25 22.97
CA THR A 1015 38.29 -29.05 21.73
C THR A 1015 39.17 -30.30 21.77
N SER A 1016 40.42 -30.19 22.22
CA SER A 1016 41.30 -31.36 22.45
C SER A 1016 40.66 -32.42 23.34
N ALA A 1017 39.98 -32.01 24.42
CA ALA A 1017 39.31 -32.91 25.34
C ALA A 1017 37.91 -33.37 24.87
N LEU A 1018 37.48 -32.97 23.66
CA LEU A 1018 36.39 -33.61 22.89
C LEU A 1018 36.97 -34.63 21.90
N VAL A 1019 38.05 -34.30 21.18
CA VAL A 1019 38.74 -35.22 20.26
C VAL A 1019 39.32 -36.43 21.01
N GLU A 1020 39.94 -36.20 22.17
CA GLU A 1020 40.46 -37.25 23.06
C GLU A 1020 39.41 -38.29 23.47
N LYS A 1021 38.16 -37.86 23.67
CA LYS A 1021 37.05 -38.72 24.13
C LYS A 1021 36.22 -39.34 22.99
N HIS A 1022 36.03 -38.61 21.88
CA HIS A 1022 35.10 -38.96 20.80
C HIS A 1022 35.74 -39.05 19.41
N GLY A 1023 37.07 -38.96 19.32
CA GLY A 1023 37.82 -39.00 18.05
C GLY A 1023 37.37 -37.93 17.06
N TYR A 1024 37.27 -38.31 15.79
CA TYR A 1024 36.83 -37.43 14.71
C TYR A 1024 35.45 -36.78 14.96
N ALA A 1025 34.50 -37.47 15.63
CA ALA A 1025 33.21 -36.87 15.97
C ALA A 1025 33.36 -35.69 16.96
N GLY A 1026 34.35 -35.75 17.86
CA GLY A 1026 34.72 -34.63 18.75
C GLY A 1026 35.35 -33.46 17.99
N ALA A 1027 36.05 -33.73 16.89
CA ALA A 1027 36.60 -32.70 16.01
C ALA A 1027 35.48 -32.00 15.21
N VAL A 1028 34.55 -32.76 14.63
CA VAL A 1028 33.35 -32.22 13.95
C VAL A 1028 32.52 -31.36 14.90
N ALA A 1029 32.28 -31.81 16.14
CA ALA A 1029 31.57 -31.02 17.15
C ALA A 1029 32.27 -29.71 17.53
N SER A 1030 33.60 -29.62 17.35
CA SER A 1030 34.39 -28.42 17.63
C SER A 1030 34.22 -27.31 16.57
N LEU A 1031 33.56 -27.60 15.44
CA LEU A 1031 33.13 -26.62 14.42
C LEU A 1031 31.80 -25.91 14.77
N PHE A 1032 31.18 -26.26 15.90
CA PHE A 1032 29.94 -25.68 16.39
C PHE A 1032 30.20 -24.83 17.63
N ARG A 1033 29.44 -23.74 17.78
CA ARG A 1033 29.54 -22.77 18.89
C ARG A 1033 28.86 -23.31 20.16
N LEU A 1034 29.25 -24.52 20.55
CA LEU A 1034 28.72 -25.27 21.68
C LEU A 1034 29.71 -25.28 22.85
N PRO A 1035 29.26 -25.10 24.10
CA PRO A 1035 30.05 -25.44 25.28
C PRO A 1035 30.39 -26.94 25.29
N ARG A 1036 31.55 -27.30 25.84
CA ARG A 1036 31.99 -28.71 25.95
C ARG A 1036 30.91 -29.64 26.49
N SER A 1037 30.16 -29.23 27.52
CA SER A 1037 29.09 -30.02 28.16
C SER A 1037 27.77 -30.12 27.38
N ALA A 1038 27.63 -29.38 26.28
CA ALA A 1038 26.55 -29.54 25.31
C ALA A 1038 27.00 -30.46 24.16
N ALA A 1039 28.18 -30.19 23.58
CA ALA A 1039 28.80 -31.05 22.56
C ALA A 1039 28.99 -32.49 23.07
N ASP A 1040 29.56 -32.67 24.26
CA ASP A 1040 29.77 -33.97 24.90
C ASP A 1040 28.47 -34.74 25.15
N ARG A 1041 27.35 -34.03 25.35
CA ARG A 1041 26.02 -34.62 25.55
C ARG A 1041 25.46 -35.17 24.24
N VAL A 1042 25.52 -34.40 23.16
CA VAL A 1042 25.12 -34.86 21.82
C VAL A 1042 25.97 -36.06 21.41
N LEU A 1043 27.30 -35.95 21.54
CA LEU A 1043 28.22 -37.04 21.19
C LEU A 1043 27.96 -38.31 22.00
N SER A 1044 27.61 -38.21 23.29
CA SER A 1044 27.35 -39.36 24.15
C SER A 1044 25.94 -39.98 24.00
N GLN A 1045 25.04 -39.42 23.18
CA GLN A 1045 23.67 -39.95 23.02
C GLN A 1045 23.55 -41.18 22.12
N SER A 1046 24.46 -41.33 21.14
CA SER A 1046 24.42 -42.40 20.13
C SER A 1046 25.83 -42.78 19.65
N LYS A 1047 25.99 -43.97 19.06
CA LYS A 1047 27.14 -44.25 18.19
C LYS A 1047 26.84 -43.71 16.79
N TRP A 1048 27.45 -42.58 16.45
CA TRP A 1048 27.25 -41.87 15.20
C TRP A 1048 27.92 -42.59 14.02
N GLY A 1049 27.21 -43.54 13.40
CA GLY A 1049 27.62 -44.20 12.16
C GLY A 1049 27.25 -43.43 10.88
N ASP A 1050 26.38 -42.43 11.00
CA ASP A 1050 25.97 -41.52 9.93
C ASP A 1050 26.40 -40.08 10.30
N MET A 1051 27.18 -39.46 9.41
CA MET A 1051 27.71 -38.11 9.60
C MET A 1051 26.60 -37.05 9.49
N ASP A 1052 25.58 -37.26 8.66
CA ASP A 1052 24.52 -36.28 8.45
C ASP A 1052 23.62 -36.16 9.68
N GLN A 1053 23.36 -37.28 10.35
CA GLN A 1053 22.63 -37.29 11.64
C GLN A 1053 23.41 -36.56 12.74
N LEU A 1054 24.73 -36.76 12.81
CA LEU A 1054 25.59 -36.04 13.77
C LEU A 1054 25.60 -34.53 13.49
N LEU A 1055 25.75 -34.13 12.22
CA LEU A 1055 25.74 -32.73 11.80
C LEU A 1055 24.40 -32.04 12.10
N LEU A 1056 23.28 -32.72 11.87
CA LEU A 1056 21.94 -32.21 12.20
C LEU A 1056 21.75 -32.06 13.72
N ALA A 1057 22.15 -33.05 14.52
CA ALA A 1057 22.02 -33.01 15.98
C ALA A 1057 22.88 -31.90 16.62
N LEU A 1058 24.10 -31.69 16.12
CA LEU A 1058 24.98 -30.61 16.55
C LEU A 1058 24.43 -29.22 16.16
N ALA A 1059 23.91 -29.07 14.94
CA ALA A 1059 23.29 -27.82 14.49
C ALA A 1059 22.01 -27.48 15.28
N GLU A 1060 21.20 -28.48 15.62
CA GLU A 1060 19.99 -28.27 16.42
C GLU A 1060 20.31 -27.85 17.86
N GLU A 1061 21.27 -28.50 18.54
CA GLU A 1061 21.64 -28.07 19.89
C GLU A 1061 22.44 -26.75 19.90
N GLU A 1062 23.17 -26.41 18.83
CA GLU A 1062 23.77 -25.08 18.66
C GLU A 1062 22.69 -23.99 18.61
N ARG A 1063 21.64 -24.19 17.79
CA ARG A 1063 20.46 -23.32 17.73
C ARG A 1063 19.78 -23.22 19.10
N ASN A 1064 19.54 -24.36 19.76
CA ASN A 1064 18.90 -24.39 21.09
C ASN A 1064 19.74 -23.66 22.14
N HIS A 1065 21.08 -23.78 22.07
CA HIS A 1065 22.00 -23.09 22.97
C HIS A 1065 21.94 -21.57 22.77
N LEU A 1066 22.01 -21.10 21.53
CA LEU A 1066 21.92 -19.67 21.19
C LEU A 1066 20.60 -19.05 21.64
N VAL A 1067 19.47 -19.74 21.45
CA VAL A 1067 18.15 -19.29 21.94
C VAL A 1067 18.12 -19.18 23.47
N ARG A 1068 18.67 -20.17 24.19
CA ARG A 1068 18.80 -20.12 25.66
C ARG A 1068 19.71 -18.98 26.12
N GLU A 1069 20.80 -18.71 25.41
CA GLU A 1069 21.72 -17.62 25.74
C GLU A 1069 21.08 -16.24 25.51
N MET A 1070 20.38 -16.04 24.38
CA MET A 1070 19.61 -14.83 24.11
C MET A 1070 18.54 -14.57 25.17
N ALA A 1071 17.81 -15.62 25.60
CA ALA A 1071 16.82 -15.53 26.67
C ALA A 1071 17.40 -15.25 28.07
N LEU A 1072 18.70 -15.51 28.28
CA LEU A 1072 19.42 -15.12 29.50
C LEU A 1072 19.93 -13.67 29.41
N ARG A 1073 20.41 -13.24 28.23
CA ARG A 1073 20.89 -11.87 27.97
C ARG A 1073 19.74 -10.84 27.95
N SER A 1074 18.51 -11.23 27.62
CA SER A 1074 17.34 -10.34 27.57
C SER A 1074 16.61 -10.16 28.91
N ARG A 1075 17.02 -10.87 29.98
CA ARG A 1075 16.54 -10.58 31.34
C ARG A 1075 17.18 -9.27 31.83
N PRO A 1076 16.41 -8.31 32.36
CA PRO A 1076 16.99 -7.09 32.92
C PRO A 1076 17.93 -7.46 34.08
N ARG A 1077 19.14 -6.88 34.09
CA ARG A 1077 20.05 -6.99 35.23
C ARG A 1077 19.33 -6.42 36.46
N ARG A 1078 19.13 -7.24 37.49
CA ARG A 1078 18.74 -6.73 38.81
C ARG A 1078 19.88 -5.85 39.33
N ALA A 1079 19.55 -4.59 39.59
CA ALA A 1079 20.26 -3.75 40.55
C ALA A 1079 19.75 -4.07 41.96
#